data_AF-A0A1J6J5K6-F1
#
_entry.id   AF-A0A1J6J5K6-F1
#
_cell.length_a   1.000
_cell.length_b   1.000
_cell.length_c   1.000
_cell.angle_alpha   90.00
_cell.angle_beta   90.00
_cell.angle_gamma   90.00
#
_symmetry.space_group_name_H-M   'P 1'
#
loop_
_entity.id
_entity.type
_entity.pdbx_description
1 polymer ?
#
loop_
_entity_poly.entity_id
_entity_poly.type
_entity_poly.pdbx_seq_one_letter_code
_entity_poly.pdbx_strand_id
1 'polypeptide(L)'
;MEKQNEGSDSLLRKKDAALFAWPWENLGNYKYLSYGPFLAKVIYSMYWKENIEEDIWCLHILILCALRGLVHQLWSTYSNMLYLVRTRRVSQEGIGFEQIDNEWHWDNFLILQAIVGSFAYLNFPSLANLPLWDVRGFISCLILHIGISEPLYYWMHKILHSPHLFPLYHWQHHESKITHPFTAGHATFLEHLLLCVVVGIPTLGIAFIGYGSIIVMYSYILAFDFLRCLGHSNVEIFPHGFYQRVPLLRYIIYCPTYHSLHHQDMKTNFCLFMPLYDFLGNTLNTDSWNLQKEISSRTNERAPDFVFLAHIVDIMSSMHTPFLFRSFSSVPFSTRLFLLPLWPFAFLVVLSMWLKSKVLLISFYNIRGKLNQSWVVPRAGFQYFLPFAAEGINNLIEEAILRADKLGVKVISLAALNKNEALNGGGTLFVNKHPNLKVRVVHGNTLTAAVILNEIPRYVNEVFLTGATSKLGRAIALYLARRRVRVLYIFYFLVIFPVISLNFFYQEPTIVFDGENYQLWAVRMETYLEALDLWEAVEEDYDVLPLPNNPTMAQIKSHKEKKTRKSKAKATLFAGVSATIFTRVMTLKSAKEIWDYLKGEYTGDERVRGMKVLDLIREFELQKMKESETVKEYSDRLLGIVNKVRLLGTKFKDSRIVEKILVTVPEKYEVSITTLENTKDLSKITLAELLNTLQAQEQRRLMRQDGMVEGALAANHKTQSKGNNVKKNYPPCQHCGKKGHPPFKCWKRPDAKCKICNQLGHEAVICKGKYQKHEADAQVANEEEEDHLFVATILSTKKSDFWLIDSGCTNHMTYDRNLFKEFTSIGNKKVRIGNGDYILAKGKGTVAIPTNSGTKKISDVLYVPDIDQNLLSVGQLMEKGFKVSFEDKYCFIYDATGLEILRVKMRGKNFSFDPTEDEEWSQKNLLSAGNSPTEDICENKVRKKLSIFQKMQFWKKVDKSQGKMQMKLKNEPTYFINNHEMQQNTEVNSIHCKSKDQLADLRTKSLPVKGLQGTNSEFAASKARRSMLTQSTERFMKIQREAPADCQKFLVQVTKYQGAKHCKTWILGKWATPREQSWAPSGTHFYQFVVPPVIPFRRDCTYGKLAAMRLPKDVTGLGTCEYTMGRGVVHACHAGGLVHLLEGWTHHEVGAIDVDRIDVVWEAALKHGLKPLYNSR
;
A
#
# COMPACT_ATOMS: atom_id res chain seq x y z
N MET A 1 7.35 36.70 -42.09
CA MET A 1 8.61 36.12 -41.58
C MET A 1 9.41 37.12 -40.74
N GLU A 2 9.37 38.43 -40.99
CA GLU A 2 10.07 39.44 -40.16
C GLU A 2 9.56 39.57 -38.70
N LYS A 3 8.25 39.40 -38.42
CA LYS A 3 7.71 39.45 -37.04
C LYS A 3 8.10 38.26 -36.14
N GLN A 4 8.58 37.14 -36.70
CA GLN A 4 9.10 36.02 -35.90
C GLN A 4 10.57 36.19 -35.54
N ASN A 5 11.34 36.96 -36.33
CA ASN A 5 12.75 37.22 -36.05
C ASN A 5 12.94 38.25 -34.92
N GLU A 6 12.08 39.27 -34.79
CA GLU A 6 12.15 40.22 -33.67
C GLU A 6 11.81 39.59 -32.31
N GLY A 7 10.87 38.62 -32.29
CA GLY A 7 10.53 37.84 -31.10
C GLY A 7 11.66 36.90 -30.66
N SER A 8 12.37 36.30 -31.62
CA SER A 8 13.56 35.48 -31.38
C SER A 8 14.73 36.30 -30.82
N ASP A 9 15.06 37.43 -31.44
CA ASP A 9 16.17 38.31 -31.01
C ASP A 9 15.91 39.02 -29.69
N SER A 10 14.65 39.25 -29.33
CA SER A 10 14.29 39.79 -28.01
C SER A 10 14.29 38.71 -26.92
N LEU A 11 13.93 37.46 -27.23
CA LEU A 11 14.06 36.33 -26.29
C LEU A 11 15.52 35.93 -26.06
N LEU A 12 16.36 35.97 -27.11
CA LEU A 12 17.81 35.74 -27.01
C LEU A 12 18.47 36.80 -26.11
N ARG A 13 18.20 38.10 -26.36
CA ARG A 13 18.70 39.20 -25.50
C ARG A 13 18.30 39.09 -24.03
N LYS A 14 17.15 38.49 -23.71
CA LYS A 14 16.70 38.28 -22.33
C LYS A 14 17.52 37.22 -21.60
N LYS A 15 17.92 36.15 -22.30
CA LYS A 15 18.66 35.02 -21.71
C LYS A 15 20.15 35.30 -21.50
N ASP A 16 20.70 36.29 -22.20
CA ASP A 16 22.10 36.71 -22.08
C ASP A 16 22.37 37.66 -20.90
N ALA A 17 21.34 38.04 -20.14
CA ALA A 17 21.51 38.91 -18.98
C ALA A 17 22.33 38.22 -17.87
N ALA A 18 23.23 38.97 -17.25
CA ALA A 18 24.10 38.45 -16.18
C ALA A 18 23.26 37.92 -15.01
N LEU A 19 23.58 36.71 -14.51
CA LEU A 19 22.81 36.05 -13.43
C LEU A 19 21.35 35.72 -13.79
N PHE A 20 21.01 35.67 -15.08
CA PHE A 20 19.71 35.15 -15.53
C PHE A 20 19.64 33.63 -15.35
N ALA A 21 20.55 32.91 -16.03
CA ALA A 21 20.60 31.46 -16.10
C ALA A 21 21.14 30.84 -14.80
N TRP A 22 20.71 29.60 -14.52
CA TRP A 22 21.21 28.85 -13.36
C TRP A 22 22.60 28.26 -13.65
N PRO A 23 23.56 28.28 -12.70
CA PRO A 23 24.90 27.75 -12.93
C PRO A 23 24.95 26.27 -13.38
N TRP A 24 23.92 25.50 -13.04
CA TRP A 24 23.77 24.07 -13.36
C TRP A 24 22.64 23.78 -14.35
N GLU A 25 22.16 24.77 -15.10
CA GLU A 25 21.04 24.58 -16.05
C GLU A 25 21.33 23.46 -17.06
N ASN A 26 22.56 23.39 -17.58
CA ASN A 26 23.01 22.36 -18.52
C ASN A 26 23.09 20.94 -17.92
N LEU A 27 23.04 20.78 -16.59
CA LEU A 27 23.09 19.47 -15.95
C LEU A 27 21.72 18.76 -15.96
N GLY A 28 20.62 19.48 -16.20
CA GLY A 28 19.27 18.91 -16.13
C GLY A 28 19.05 18.16 -14.81
N ASN A 29 18.69 16.87 -14.87
CA ASN A 29 18.49 16.05 -13.66
C ASN A 29 19.80 15.67 -12.95
N TYR A 30 20.98 15.83 -13.57
CA TYR A 30 22.26 15.57 -12.88
C TYR A 30 22.58 16.63 -11.81
N LYS A 31 21.84 17.75 -11.76
CA LYS A 31 21.99 18.77 -10.72
C LYS A 31 21.86 18.20 -9.31
N TYR A 32 21.05 17.15 -9.11
CA TYR A 32 20.86 16.51 -7.79
C TYR A 32 22.13 15.82 -7.25
N LEU A 33 23.14 15.58 -8.09
CA LEU A 33 24.45 15.12 -7.63
C LEU A 33 25.16 16.15 -6.73
N SER A 34 24.73 17.41 -6.73
CA SER A 34 25.21 18.44 -5.81
C SER A 34 24.90 18.13 -4.33
N TYR A 35 23.92 17.27 -4.05
CA TYR A 35 23.66 16.76 -2.70
C TYR A 35 24.64 15.65 -2.28
N GLY A 36 25.35 15.05 -3.25
CA GLY A 36 26.28 13.95 -3.06
C GLY A 36 27.38 14.24 -2.03
N PRO A 37 28.08 15.39 -2.08
CA PRO A 37 29.10 15.73 -1.08
C PRO A 37 28.56 15.78 0.36
N PHE A 38 27.36 16.33 0.57
CA PHE A 38 26.71 16.35 1.88
C PHE A 38 26.43 14.93 2.38
N LEU A 39 25.83 14.10 1.52
CA LEU A 39 25.49 12.72 1.85
C LEU A 39 26.76 11.89 2.12
N ALA A 40 27.78 12.04 1.28
CA ALA A 40 29.06 11.36 1.43
C ALA A 40 29.74 11.76 2.74
N LYS A 41 29.69 13.04 3.13
CA LYS A 41 30.24 13.53 4.38
C LYS A 41 29.51 12.98 5.61
N VAL A 42 28.17 12.92 5.57
CA VAL A 42 27.36 12.28 6.62
C VAL A 42 27.69 10.79 6.74
N ILE A 43 27.70 10.05 5.63
CA ILE A 43 28.03 8.62 5.63
C ILE A 43 29.46 8.40 6.14
N TYR A 44 30.42 9.21 5.69
CA TYR A 44 31.80 9.13 6.16
C TYR A 44 31.89 9.33 7.67
N SER A 45 31.25 10.37 8.21
CA SER A 45 31.24 10.62 9.65
C SER A 45 30.56 9.49 10.44
N MET A 46 29.49 8.88 9.92
CA MET A 46 28.79 7.78 10.60
C MET A 46 29.61 6.49 10.67
N TYR A 47 30.49 6.24 9.70
CA TYR A 47 31.26 5.00 9.62
C TYR A 47 32.71 5.12 10.10
N TRP A 48 33.31 6.30 10.01
CA TRP A 48 34.76 6.46 10.18
C TRP A 48 35.18 7.49 11.23
N LYS A 49 34.31 8.41 11.67
CA LYS A 49 34.62 9.35 12.77
C LYS A 49 34.01 8.87 14.08
N GLU A 50 34.79 8.96 15.16
CA GLU A 50 34.30 8.70 16.53
C GLU A 50 33.39 9.81 17.04
N ASN A 51 33.58 11.06 16.58
CA ASN A 51 32.74 12.20 16.93
C ASN A 51 31.90 12.68 15.73
N ILE A 52 30.58 12.47 15.82
CA ILE A 52 29.61 12.82 14.77
C ILE A 52 29.27 14.32 14.81
N GLU A 53 29.53 15.02 15.91
CA GLU A 53 29.05 16.39 16.16
C GLU A 53 29.55 17.42 15.14
N GLU A 54 30.76 17.27 14.61
CA GLU A 54 31.35 18.20 13.63
C GLU A 54 30.65 18.20 12.27
N ASP A 55 29.99 17.11 11.90
CA ASP A 55 29.44 16.89 10.56
C ASP A 55 27.90 16.79 10.54
N ILE A 56 27.25 16.91 11.71
CA ILE A 56 25.78 16.95 11.89
C ILE A 56 25.12 18.07 11.08
N TRP A 57 25.79 19.20 10.86
CA TRP A 57 25.24 20.31 10.09
C TRP A 57 24.93 19.92 8.63
N CYS A 58 25.70 19.01 8.01
CA CYS A 58 25.42 18.49 6.67
C CYS A 58 24.09 17.73 6.65
N LEU A 59 23.84 16.94 7.71
CA LEU A 59 22.57 16.25 7.89
C LEU A 59 21.42 17.24 8.09
N HIS A 60 21.61 18.31 8.87
CA HIS A 60 20.59 19.35 9.03
C HIS A 60 20.21 20.01 7.70
N ILE A 61 21.19 20.38 6.86
CA ILE A 61 20.92 20.97 5.54
C ILE A 61 20.14 19.98 4.67
N LEU A 62 20.52 18.70 4.64
CA LEU A 62 19.80 17.68 3.87
C LEU A 62 18.35 17.49 4.36
N ILE A 63 18.14 17.40 5.68
CA ILE A 63 16.81 17.29 6.29
C ILE A 63 15.98 18.53 5.94
N LEU A 64 16.55 19.73 6.06
CA LEU A 64 15.84 20.96 5.77
C LEU A 64 15.46 21.04 4.29
N CYS A 65 16.35 20.68 3.36
CA CYS A 65 16.04 20.60 1.93
C CYS A 65 14.89 19.61 1.65
N ALA A 66 14.91 18.43 2.28
CA ALA A 66 13.85 17.44 2.15
C ALA A 66 12.51 17.95 2.68
N LEU A 67 12.49 18.58 3.87
CA LEU A 67 11.29 19.16 4.46
C LEU A 67 10.71 20.30 3.62
N ARG A 68 11.56 21.17 3.07
CA ARG A 68 11.14 22.27 2.19
C ARG A 68 10.55 21.76 0.88
N GLY A 69 11.18 20.73 0.28
CA GLY A 69 10.63 20.03 -0.87
C GLY A 69 9.28 19.38 -0.56
N LEU A 70 9.13 18.79 0.63
CA LEU A 70 7.88 18.23 1.12
C LEU A 70 6.78 19.28 1.27
N VAL A 71 7.08 20.48 1.79
CA VAL A 71 6.10 21.60 1.90
C VAL A 71 5.53 21.94 0.52
N HIS A 72 6.38 22.14 -0.49
CA HIS A 72 5.94 22.43 -1.86
C HIS A 72 5.12 21.29 -2.46
N GLN A 73 5.55 20.04 -2.23
CA GLN A 73 4.84 18.86 -2.70
C GLN A 73 3.47 18.72 -2.03
N LEU A 74 3.34 18.93 -0.72
CA LEU A 74 2.07 18.88 0.01
C LEU A 74 1.12 19.98 -0.47
N TRP A 75 1.62 21.19 -0.68
CA TRP A 75 0.85 22.29 -1.25
C TRP A 75 0.39 22.01 -2.68
N SER A 76 1.27 21.47 -3.52
CA SER A 76 0.94 21.01 -4.87
C SER A 76 -0.14 19.93 -4.83
N THR A 77 -0.02 18.97 -3.92
CA THR A 77 -1.02 17.92 -3.70
C THR A 77 -2.38 18.52 -3.35
N TYR A 78 -2.44 19.41 -2.37
CA TYR A 78 -3.68 20.09 -1.97
C TYR A 78 -4.30 20.90 -3.12
N SER A 79 -3.49 21.68 -3.84
CA SER A 79 -3.95 22.53 -4.95
C SER A 79 -4.49 21.72 -6.14
N ASN A 80 -4.04 20.48 -6.31
CA ASN A 80 -4.50 19.57 -7.35
C ASN A 80 -5.61 18.60 -6.89
N MET A 81 -6.01 18.60 -5.61
CA MET A 81 -7.18 17.86 -5.13
C MET A 81 -8.48 18.56 -5.55
N LEU A 82 -8.75 18.58 -6.87
CA LEU A 82 -9.83 19.34 -7.49
C LEU A 82 -11.22 19.00 -6.94
N TYR A 83 -11.42 17.78 -6.43
CA TYR A 83 -12.66 17.37 -5.77
C TYR A 83 -12.91 18.09 -4.43
N LEU A 84 -11.89 18.70 -3.83
CA LEU A 84 -11.99 19.54 -2.61
C LEU A 84 -11.93 21.03 -2.94
N VAL A 85 -11.01 21.45 -3.81
CA VAL A 85 -10.60 22.87 -3.90
C VAL A 85 -11.25 23.66 -5.03
N ARG A 86 -11.92 23.01 -5.99
CA ARG A 86 -12.34 23.65 -7.26
C ARG A 86 -13.16 24.93 -7.08
N THR A 87 -14.16 24.94 -6.21
CA THR A 87 -15.02 26.12 -5.97
C THR A 87 -14.27 27.30 -5.36
N ARG A 88 -13.16 27.01 -4.66
CA ARG A 88 -12.30 27.96 -3.97
C ARG A 88 -11.14 28.47 -4.83
N ARG A 89 -11.00 28.00 -6.07
CA ARG A 89 -9.91 28.43 -6.95
C ARG A 89 -10.10 29.87 -7.42
N VAL A 90 -9.01 30.65 -7.40
CA VAL A 90 -9.00 32.05 -7.83
C VAL A 90 -9.21 32.12 -9.34
N SER A 91 -8.31 31.49 -10.11
CA SER A 91 -8.49 31.23 -11.53
C SER A 91 -9.10 29.85 -11.76
N GLN A 92 -10.21 29.82 -12.52
CA GLN A 92 -10.91 28.61 -12.94
C GLN A 92 -10.29 27.96 -14.19
N GLU A 93 -9.20 28.52 -14.73
CA GLU A 93 -8.48 27.95 -15.86
C GLU A 93 -7.63 26.74 -15.43
N GLY A 94 -7.44 25.80 -16.35
CA GLY A 94 -6.58 24.64 -16.14
C GLY A 94 -5.11 24.99 -16.42
N ILE A 95 -4.18 24.30 -15.77
CA ILE A 95 -2.74 24.46 -16.03
C ILE A 95 -2.37 23.59 -17.24
N GLY A 96 -1.81 24.19 -18.29
CA GLY A 96 -1.38 23.50 -19.51
C GLY A 96 0.04 22.90 -19.41
N PHE A 97 0.40 22.02 -20.36
CA PHE A 97 1.73 21.40 -20.41
C PHE A 97 2.89 22.41 -20.48
N GLU A 98 2.74 23.50 -21.23
CA GLU A 98 3.78 24.53 -21.40
C GLU A 98 4.19 25.17 -20.06
N GLN A 99 3.21 25.54 -19.23
CA GLN A 99 3.50 26.06 -17.89
C GLN A 99 4.18 25.00 -17.00
N ILE A 100 3.77 23.72 -17.09
CA ILE A 100 4.39 22.64 -16.32
C ILE A 100 5.86 22.46 -16.71
N ASP A 101 6.19 22.61 -17.99
CA ASP A 101 7.56 22.49 -18.49
C ASP A 101 8.43 23.65 -18.02
N ASN A 102 7.92 24.88 -18.07
CA ASN A 102 8.63 26.04 -17.56
C ASN A 102 8.94 25.87 -16.05
N GLU A 103 7.96 25.37 -15.29
CA GLU A 103 8.10 25.13 -13.85
C GLU A 103 8.83 23.82 -13.49
N TRP A 104 9.37 23.07 -14.46
CA TRP A 104 9.92 21.72 -14.23
C TRP A 104 11.07 21.72 -13.21
N HIS A 105 11.88 22.78 -13.20
CA HIS A 105 13.03 22.95 -12.33
C HIS A 105 12.79 23.95 -11.18
N TRP A 106 11.54 24.04 -10.69
CA TRP A 106 11.13 24.90 -9.58
C TRP A 106 11.99 24.73 -8.31
N ASP A 107 12.66 23.59 -8.14
CA ASP A 107 13.45 23.21 -6.97
C ASP A 107 14.91 23.68 -7.02
N ASN A 108 15.32 24.40 -8.07
CA ASN A 108 16.68 24.94 -8.20
C ASN A 108 17.12 25.77 -6.98
N PHE A 109 16.22 26.54 -6.39
CA PHE A 109 16.53 27.38 -5.24
C PHE A 109 16.88 26.57 -3.98
N LEU A 110 16.39 25.34 -3.84
CA LEU A 110 16.72 24.48 -2.72
C LEU A 110 18.21 24.12 -2.75
N ILE A 111 18.73 23.79 -3.94
CA ILE A 111 20.15 23.50 -4.15
C ILE A 111 20.99 24.75 -3.88
N LEU A 112 20.59 25.91 -4.40
CA LEU A 112 21.28 27.18 -4.17
C LEU A 112 21.36 27.50 -2.67
N GLN A 113 20.24 27.45 -1.98
CA GLN A 113 20.17 27.80 -0.56
C GLN A 113 20.89 26.79 0.33
N ALA A 114 20.95 25.51 -0.07
CA ALA A 114 21.81 24.52 0.58
C ALA A 114 23.29 24.91 0.47
N ILE A 115 23.75 25.29 -0.73
CA ILE A 115 25.14 25.72 -0.96
C ILE A 115 25.45 27.00 -0.17
N VAL A 116 24.56 27.99 -0.23
CA VAL A 116 24.72 29.26 0.51
C VAL A 116 24.72 29.02 2.02
N GLY A 117 23.82 28.19 2.54
CA GLY A 117 23.79 27.82 3.95
C GLY A 117 25.06 27.11 4.40
N SER A 118 25.64 26.28 3.52
CA SER A 118 26.91 25.62 3.77
C SER A 118 28.07 26.61 3.81
N PHE A 119 28.10 27.57 2.89
CA PHE A 119 29.08 28.64 2.90
C PHE A 119 28.96 29.48 4.16
N ALA A 120 27.73 29.85 4.57
CA ALA A 120 27.51 30.57 5.81
C ALA A 120 28.03 29.79 7.03
N TYR A 121 27.73 28.49 7.12
CA TYR A 121 28.26 27.64 8.19
C TYR A 121 29.79 27.62 8.22
N LEU A 122 30.44 27.44 7.06
CA LEU A 122 31.90 27.37 6.98
C LEU A 122 32.60 28.69 7.33
N ASN A 123 31.96 29.83 7.06
CA ASN A 123 32.54 31.15 7.36
C ASN A 123 32.22 31.63 8.78
N PHE A 124 31.18 31.07 9.43
CA PHE A 124 30.74 31.48 10.76
C PHE A 124 30.69 30.28 11.73
N PRO A 125 31.83 29.96 12.39
CA PRO A 125 31.91 28.83 13.33
C PRO A 125 30.93 28.91 14.51
N SER A 126 30.42 30.09 14.84
CA SER A 126 29.39 30.28 15.88
C SER A 126 28.06 29.57 15.56
N LEU A 127 27.80 29.25 14.29
CA LEU A 127 26.63 28.47 13.87
C LEU A 127 26.72 26.98 14.24
N ALA A 128 27.90 26.49 14.64
CA ALA A 128 28.10 25.09 15.04
C ALA A 128 27.47 24.75 16.39
N ASN A 129 27.39 25.72 17.31
CA ASN A 129 27.00 25.50 18.70
C ASN A 129 25.70 26.22 19.07
N LEU A 130 24.66 26.08 18.24
CA LEU A 130 23.36 26.72 18.49
C LEU A 130 22.50 25.87 19.46
N PRO A 131 21.83 26.48 20.45
CA PRO A 131 20.87 25.78 21.29
C PRO A 131 19.68 25.27 20.46
N LEU A 132 18.99 24.25 20.97
CA LEU A 132 17.80 23.71 20.31
C LEU A 132 16.66 24.76 20.23
N TRP A 133 16.42 25.51 21.31
CA TRP A 133 15.33 26.48 21.41
C TRP A 133 15.73 27.71 22.24
N ASP A 134 15.38 28.90 21.75
CA ASP A 134 15.42 30.16 22.50
C ASP A 134 14.23 31.05 22.10
N VAL A 135 13.40 31.42 23.08
CA VAL A 135 12.21 32.27 22.85
C VAL A 135 12.59 33.69 22.43
N ARG A 136 13.74 34.21 22.88
CA ARG A 136 14.27 35.52 22.47
C ARG A 136 14.62 35.51 20.99
N GLY A 137 15.11 34.37 20.50
CA GLY A 137 15.38 34.13 19.09
C GLY A 137 14.11 34.22 18.24
N PHE A 138 13.02 33.61 18.69
CA PHE A 138 11.73 33.69 17.99
C PHE A 138 11.21 35.13 17.87
N ILE A 139 11.21 35.89 18.96
CA ILE A 139 10.76 37.30 18.97
C ILE A 139 11.67 38.15 18.08
N SER A 140 12.99 37.99 18.20
CA SER A 140 13.96 38.74 17.41
C SER A 140 13.87 38.41 15.91
N CYS A 141 13.63 37.14 15.57
CA CYS A 141 13.39 36.70 14.20
C CYS A 141 12.16 37.42 13.61
N LEU A 142 11.05 37.49 14.36
CA LEU A 142 9.85 38.20 13.93
C LEU A 142 10.10 39.70 13.74
N ILE A 143 10.81 40.35 14.66
CA ILE A 143 11.17 41.78 14.55
C ILE A 143 12.04 42.02 13.31
N LEU A 144 13.07 41.20 13.08
CA LEU A 144 13.94 41.32 11.89
C LEU A 144 13.16 41.06 10.59
N HIS A 145 12.24 40.11 10.60
CA HIS A 145 11.40 39.82 9.44
C HIS A 145 10.46 40.98 9.12
N ILE A 146 9.67 41.42 10.10
CA ILE A 146 8.71 42.51 9.93
C ILE A 146 9.45 43.81 9.62
N GLY A 147 10.47 44.17 10.41
CA GLY A 147 11.12 45.48 10.34
C GLY A 147 12.15 45.63 9.21
N ILE A 148 12.71 44.54 8.69
CA ILE A 148 13.77 44.59 7.66
C ILE A 148 13.41 43.77 6.43
N SER A 149 13.07 42.50 6.59
CA SER A 149 12.91 41.60 5.43
C SER A 149 11.71 41.95 4.54
N GLU A 150 10.56 42.23 5.15
CA GLU A 150 9.35 42.65 4.43
C GLU A 150 9.53 43.96 3.64
N PRO A 151 9.97 45.09 4.24
CA PRO A 151 10.16 46.34 3.50
C PRO A 151 11.28 46.21 2.44
N LEU A 152 12.34 45.46 2.73
CA LEU A 152 13.42 45.21 1.77
C LEU A 152 12.88 44.46 0.54
N TYR A 153 12.14 43.37 0.75
CA TYR A 153 11.53 42.62 -0.35
C TYR A 153 10.54 43.48 -1.12
N TYR A 154 9.67 44.25 -0.45
CA TYR A 154 8.72 45.15 -1.10
C TYR A 154 9.41 46.08 -2.11
N TRP A 155 10.48 46.77 -1.69
CA TRP A 155 11.23 47.67 -2.57
C TRP A 155 11.92 46.91 -3.71
N MET A 156 12.58 45.79 -3.42
CA MET A 156 13.26 44.99 -4.43
C MET A 156 12.29 44.45 -5.48
N HIS A 157 11.16 43.92 -5.05
CA HIS A 157 10.12 43.38 -5.93
C HIS A 157 9.52 44.48 -6.81
N LYS A 158 9.21 45.66 -6.25
CA LYS A 158 8.76 46.83 -7.02
C LYS A 158 9.80 47.28 -8.05
N ILE A 159 11.09 47.24 -7.72
CA ILE A 159 12.19 47.57 -8.64
C ILE A 159 12.31 46.52 -9.76
N LEU A 160 12.14 45.23 -9.46
CA LEU A 160 12.11 44.16 -10.45
C LEU A 160 10.96 44.34 -11.46
N HIS A 161 9.85 44.94 -11.06
CA HIS A 161 8.75 45.35 -11.94
C HIS A 161 9.01 46.62 -12.76
N SER A 162 10.19 47.24 -12.65
CA SER A 162 10.55 48.37 -13.49
C SER A 162 10.68 47.95 -14.97
N PRO A 163 10.40 48.85 -15.94
CA PRO A 163 10.45 48.54 -17.37
C PRO A 163 11.80 47.97 -17.85
N HIS A 164 12.90 48.27 -17.15
CA HIS A 164 14.24 47.81 -17.51
C HIS A 164 14.57 46.42 -16.96
N LEU A 165 14.19 46.13 -15.71
CA LEU A 165 14.55 44.87 -15.04
C LEU A 165 13.53 43.76 -15.27
N PHE A 166 12.25 44.10 -15.43
CA PHE A 166 11.18 43.12 -15.58
C PHE A 166 11.40 42.17 -16.77
N PRO A 167 11.69 42.64 -18.00
CA PRO A 167 11.89 41.74 -19.13
C PRO A 167 13.09 40.81 -18.97
N LEU A 168 14.08 41.23 -18.17
CA LEU A 168 15.33 40.50 -17.96
C LEU A 168 15.19 39.47 -16.85
N TYR A 169 14.73 39.86 -15.66
CA TYR A 169 14.84 39.00 -14.47
C TYR A 169 13.51 38.47 -13.95
N HIS A 170 12.41 39.20 -14.13
CA HIS A 170 11.13 38.91 -13.45
C HIS A 170 10.01 38.41 -14.34
N TRP A 171 10.11 38.63 -15.65
CA TRP A 171 9.16 38.12 -16.64
C TRP A 171 8.94 36.62 -16.51
N GLN A 172 10.01 35.85 -16.28
CA GLN A 172 9.93 34.38 -16.15
C GLN A 172 9.02 33.94 -14.99
N HIS A 173 9.07 34.65 -13.86
CA HIS A 173 8.21 34.35 -12.72
C HIS A 173 6.71 34.53 -13.06
N HIS A 174 6.41 35.56 -13.87
CA HIS A 174 5.06 35.92 -14.32
C HIS A 174 4.61 35.20 -15.60
N GLU A 175 5.48 34.41 -16.24
CA GLU A 175 5.12 33.59 -17.39
C GLU A 175 4.06 32.53 -17.03
N SER A 176 4.09 32.06 -15.78
CA SER A 176 3.09 31.20 -15.17
C SER A 176 1.82 31.97 -14.79
N LYS A 177 0.98 32.25 -15.79
CA LYS A 177 -0.29 32.99 -15.62
C LYS A 177 -1.21 32.45 -14.52
N ILE A 178 -1.22 31.15 -14.31
CA ILE A 178 -2.00 30.50 -13.26
C ILE A 178 -1.05 30.16 -12.13
N THR A 179 -1.16 30.84 -11.00
CA THR A 179 -0.31 30.56 -9.84
C THR A 179 -0.43 29.09 -9.41
N HIS A 180 0.70 28.49 -9.09
CA HIS A 180 0.80 27.15 -8.51
C HIS A 180 1.92 27.13 -7.46
N PRO A 181 1.92 26.25 -6.44
CA PRO A 181 3.00 26.19 -5.45
C PRO A 181 4.41 26.03 -6.05
N PHE A 182 4.53 25.40 -7.22
CA PHE A 182 5.80 25.33 -7.95
C PHE A 182 6.18 26.63 -8.66
N THR A 183 5.22 27.49 -9.00
CA THR A 183 5.48 28.86 -9.48
C THR A 183 6.26 29.67 -8.44
N ALA A 184 6.06 29.42 -7.14
CA ALA A 184 6.82 30.06 -6.08
C ALA A 184 8.33 29.79 -6.18
N GLY A 185 8.74 28.63 -6.71
CA GLY A 185 10.15 28.29 -6.96
C GLY A 185 10.63 28.62 -8.38
N HIS A 186 9.73 29.05 -9.27
CA HIS A 186 10.05 29.35 -10.66
C HIS A 186 10.43 30.82 -10.83
N ALA A 187 11.73 31.11 -10.87
CA ALA A 187 12.29 32.42 -11.17
C ALA A 187 13.76 32.31 -11.61
N THR A 188 14.34 33.45 -12.00
CA THR A 188 15.75 33.55 -12.41
C THR A 188 16.72 33.33 -11.25
N PHE A 189 18.00 33.13 -11.58
CA PHE A 189 19.05 32.95 -10.59
C PHE A 189 19.25 34.21 -9.72
N LEU A 190 19.25 35.40 -10.33
CA LEU A 190 19.34 36.69 -9.61
C LEU A 190 18.22 36.85 -8.58
N GLU A 191 16.97 36.56 -8.95
CA GLU A 191 15.84 36.70 -8.02
C GLU A 191 15.95 35.80 -6.81
N HIS A 192 16.43 34.57 -7.01
CA HIS A 192 16.67 33.68 -5.89
C HIS A 192 17.87 34.07 -5.05
N LEU A 193 18.93 34.66 -5.61
CA LEU A 193 20.01 35.26 -4.82
C LEU A 193 19.50 36.40 -3.94
N LEU A 194 18.69 37.28 -4.51
CA LEU A 194 18.02 38.36 -3.79
C LEU A 194 17.11 37.82 -2.67
N LEU A 195 16.34 36.76 -2.95
CA LEU A 195 15.52 36.08 -1.96
C LEU A 195 16.36 35.41 -0.85
N CYS A 196 17.54 34.86 -1.18
CA CYS A 196 18.47 34.31 -0.19
C CYS A 196 18.89 35.38 0.83
N VAL A 197 19.13 36.61 0.39
CA VAL A 197 19.46 37.74 1.29
C VAL A 197 18.28 38.04 2.21
N VAL A 198 17.06 38.13 1.66
CA VAL A 198 15.84 38.40 2.43
C VAL A 198 15.60 37.33 3.51
N VAL A 199 15.73 36.04 3.17
CA VAL A 199 15.59 34.93 4.14
C VAL A 199 16.78 34.88 5.11
N GLY A 200 17.97 35.28 4.65
CA GLY A 200 19.21 35.31 5.41
C GLY A 200 19.18 36.30 6.58
N ILE A 201 18.49 37.43 6.44
CA ILE A 201 18.47 38.49 7.46
C ILE A 201 17.92 38.00 8.81
N PRO A 202 16.72 37.39 8.91
CA PRO A 202 16.23 36.93 10.20
C PRO A 202 16.95 35.67 10.69
N THR A 203 17.42 34.80 9.79
CA THR A 203 18.07 33.54 10.14
C THR A 203 19.50 33.73 10.67
N LEU A 204 20.32 34.52 9.98
CA LEU A 204 21.67 34.85 10.42
C LEU A 204 21.66 35.98 11.46
N GLY A 205 20.73 36.94 11.36
CA GLY A 205 20.63 38.06 12.29
C GLY A 205 20.40 37.62 13.73
N ILE A 206 19.52 36.62 13.97
CA ILE A 206 19.34 36.07 15.32
C ILE A 206 20.61 35.37 15.83
N ALA A 207 21.37 34.72 14.96
CA ALA A 207 22.63 34.09 15.34
C ALA A 207 23.68 35.15 15.71
N PHE A 208 23.79 36.25 14.96
CA PHE A 208 24.71 37.35 15.25
C PHE A 208 24.36 38.11 16.54
N ILE A 209 23.06 38.24 16.87
CA ILE A 209 22.60 38.84 18.12
C ILE A 209 22.84 37.89 19.32
N GLY A 210 23.16 36.61 19.08
CA GLY A 210 23.38 35.60 20.12
C GLY A 210 22.09 34.90 20.60
N TYR A 211 20.99 35.04 19.86
CA TYR A 211 19.70 34.41 20.15
C TYR A 211 19.33 33.32 19.13
N GLY A 212 20.28 32.87 18.32
CA GLY A 212 20.05 31.83 17.32
C GLY A 212 19.69 30.48 17.96
N SER A 213 18.75 29.76 17.36
CA SER A 213 18.44 28.38 17.75
C SER A 213 18.01 27.54 16.57
N ILE A 214 18.26 26.23 16.63
CA ILE A 214 18.00 25.30 15.52
C ILE A 214 16.52 25.29 15.17
N ILE A 215 15.62 25.18 16.16
CA ILE A 215 14.17 25.12 15.92
C ILE A 215 13.64 26.43 15.34
N VAL A 216 14.15 27.59 15.77
CA VAL A 216 13.72 28.89 15.22
C VAL A 216 14.14 29.02 13.75
N MET A 217 15.36 28.60 13.39
CA MET A 217 15.80 28.61 11.99
C MET A 217 14.95 27.67 11.11
N TYR A 218 14.71 26.44 11.57
CA TYR A 218 13.85 25.48 10.86
C TYR A 218 12.43 26.00 10.68
N SER A 219 11.82 26.47 11.77
CA SER A 219 10.44 26.96 11.74
C SER A 219 10.29 28.20 10.87
N TYR A 220 11.23 29.14 10.91
CA TYR A 220 11.22 30.32 10.04
C TYR A 220 11.33 29.93 8.56
N ILE A 221 12.30 29.11 8.18
CA ILE A 221 12.51 28.73 6.77
C ILE A 221 11.32 27.93 6.24
N LEU A 222 10.77 27.01 7.03
CA LEU A 222 9.59 26.24 6.65
C LEU A 222 8.32 27.11 6.59
N ALA A 223 8.14 28.05 7.53
CA ALA A 223 7.02 29.00 7.50
C ALA A 223 7.11 29.94 6.29
N PHE A 224 8.31 30.38 5.94
CA PHE A 224 8.57 31.20 4.75
C PHE A 224 8.12 30.48 3.47
N ASP A 225 8.57 29.25 3.26
CA ASP A 225 8.17 28.44 2.11
C ASP A 225 6.66 28.14 2.13
N PHE A 226 6.09 27.87 3.32
CA PHE A 226 4.67 27.63 3.49
C PHE A 226 3.83 28.84 3.05
N LEU A 227 4.19 30.04 3.49
CA LEU A 227 3.48 31.27 3.13
C LEU A 227 3.65 31.61 1.64
N ARG A 228 4.84 31.40 1.06
CA ARG A 228 5.03 31.56 -0.40
C ARG A 228 4.16 30.58 -1.19
N CYS A 229 4.10 29.32 -0.78
CA CYS A 229 3.24 28.32 -1.40
C CYS A 229 1.75 28.66 -1.25
N LEU A 230 1.34 29.16 -0.07
CA LEU A 230 -0.01 29.65 0.18
C LEU A 230 -0.39 30.73 -0.84
N GLY A 231 0.44 31.77 -1.00
CA GLY A 231 0.20 32.86 -1.96
C GLY A 231 0.06 32.39 -3.40
N HIS A 232 0.86 31.40 -3.79
CA HIS A 232 0.83 30.83 -5.15
C HIS A 232 -0.10 29.61 -5.29
N SER A 233 -0.89 29.25 -4.29
CA SER A 233 -1.69 28.02 -4.34
C SER A 233 -2.84 28.04 -5.35
N ASN A 234 -3.26 29.24 -5.80
CA ASN A 234 -4.49 29.46 -6.58
C ASN A 234 -5.76 28.93 -5.89
N VAL A 235 -5.74 28.73 -4.57
CA VAL A 235 -6.87 28.25 -3.78
C VAL A 235 -7.10 29.21 -2.61
N GLU A 236 -8.27 29.85 -2.55
CA GLU A 236 -8.61 30.73 -1.44
C GLU A 236 -9.03 29.92 -0.20
N ILE A 237 -8.12 29.83 0.77
CA ILE A 237 -8.31 29.08 2.02
C ILE A 237 -9.01 29.93 3.07
N PHE A 238 -8.80 31.24 3.07
CA PHE A 238 -9.38 32.11 4.08
C PHE A 238 -10.85 32.41 3.73
N PRO A 239 -11.82 32.08 4.61
CA PRO A 239 -13.20 32.47 4.38
C PRO A 239 -13.34 33.98 4.56
N HIS A 240 -14.12 34.63 3.70
CA HIS A 240 -14.31 36.09 3.76
C HIS A 240 -14.73 36.60 5.16
N GLY A 241 -15.57 35.84 5.88
CA GLY A 241 -16.02 36.20 7.24
C GLY A 241 -14.90 36.26 8.29
N PHE A 242 -13.76 35.59 8.05
CA PHE A 242 -12.59 35.65 8.94
C PHE A 242 -12.00 37.06 8.99
N TYR A 243 -11.77 37.66 7.82
CA TYR A 243 -11.27 39.02 7.69
C TYR A 243 -12.31 40.11 8.00
N GLN A 244 -13.60 39.75 8.14
CA GLN A 244 -14.62 40.67 8.67
C GLN A 244 -14.57 40.75 10.20
N ARG A 245 -14.32 39.61 10.88
CA ARG A 245 -14.21 39.56 12.34
C ARG A 245 -12.92 40.20 12.86
N VAL A 246 -11.84 40.07 12.11
CA VAL A 246 -10.53 40.66 12.46
C VAL A 246 -9.99 41.47 11.28
N PRO A 247 -10.43 42.73 11.09
CA PRO A 247 -10.06 43.54 9.93
C PRO A 247 -8.55 43.82 9.81
N LEU A 248 -7.86 43.98 10.95
CA LEU A 248 -6.41 44.24 10.97
C LEU A 248 -5.59 43.13 10.33
N LEU A 249 -6.08 41.89 10.37
CA LEU A 249 -5.37 40.73 9.83
C LEU A 249 -5.16 40.81 8.31
N ARG A 250 -6.00 41.59 7.61
CA ARG A 250 -5.87 41.86 6.17
C ARG A 250 -4.55 42.53 5.79
N TYR A 251 -3.89 43.20 6.74
CA TYR A 251 -2.61 43.87 6.56
C TYR A 251 -1.43 43.05 7.07
N ILE A 252 -1.69 42.01 7.89
CA ILE A 252 -0.65 41.18 8.52
C ILE A 252 -0.30 39.96 7.66
N ILE A 253 -1.27 39.39 6.95
CA ILE A 253 -1.03 38.22 6.08
C ILE A 253 -1.86 38.34 4.80
N TYR A 254 -1.19 38.22 3.66
CA TYR A 254 -1.90 38.18 2.38
C TYR A 254 -2.72 36.90 2.25
N CYS A 255 -3.72 36.92 1.37
CA CYS A 255 -4.42 35.73 0.93
C CYS A 255 -3.95 35.28 -0.46
N PRO A 256 -4.23 34.02 -0.86
CA PRO A 256 -3.90 33.54 -2.21
C PRO A 256 -4.55 34.39 -3.32
N THR A 257 -5.74 34.95 -3.07
CA THR A 257 -6.42 35.89 -3.98
C THR A 257 -5.61 37.16 -4.21
N TYR A 258 -5.04 37.72 -3.14
CA TYR A 258 -4.22 38.93 -3.18
C TYR A 258 -3.00 38.76 -4.08
N HIS A 259 -2.25 37.67 -3.89
CA HIS A 259 -1.04 37.39 -4.66
C HIS A 259 -1.34 36.91 -6.09
N SER A 260 -2.47 36.23 -6.30
CA SER A 260 -2.87 35.83 -7.66
C SER A 260 -3.29 37.03 -8.52
N LEU A 261 -3.85 38.09 -7.94
CA LEU A 261 -4.12 39.33 -8.68
C LEU A 261 -2.84 40.05 -9.10
N HIS A 262 -1.81 40.05 -8.24
CA HIS A 262 -0.49 40.57 -8.60
C HIS A 262 0.07 39.91 -9.88
N HIS A 263 -0.06 38.58 -10.01
CA HIS A 263 0.32 37.84 -11.22
C HIS A 263 -0.50 38.20 -12.46
N GLN A 264 -1.69 38.78 -12.30
CA GLN A 264 -2.57 39.20 -13.40
C GLN A 264 -2.37 40.67 -13.79
N ASP A 265 -2.27 41.56 -12.80
CA ASP A 265 -2.17 43.00 -13.01
C ASP A 265 -0.72 43.50 -13.13
N MET A 266 0.24 42.81 -12.51
CA MET A 266 1.68 43.07 -12.46
C MET A 266 2.06 44.49 -11.99
N LYS A 267 1.13 45.22 -11.37
CA LYS A 267 1.27 46.65 -11.04
C LYS A 267 0.99 46.97 -9.58
N THR A 268 0.37 46.05 -8.85
CA THR A 268 -0.03 46.24 -7.46
C THR A 268 0.34 45.01 -6.63
N ASN A 269 0.19 45.08 -5.30
CA ASN A 269 0.40 43.96 -4.38
C ASN A 269 1.83 43.38 -4.38
N PHE A 270 2.84 44.20 -4.08
CA PHE A 270 4.26 43.81 -4.11
C PHE A 270 4.82 43.23 -2.80
N CYS A 271 4.06 43.21 -1.70
CA CYS A 271 4.55 42.74 -0.40
C CYS A 271 5.05 41.28 -0.42
N LEU A 272 5.89 40.91 0.55
CA LEU A 272 6.35 39.54 0.69
C LEU A 272 5.31 38.64 1.34
N PHE A 273 4.79 39.02 2.51
CA PHE A 273 3.65 38.36 3.15
C PHE A 273 2.66 39.36 3.79
N MET A 274 3.10 40.58 4.09
CA MET A 274 2.31 41.57 4.84
C MET A 274 1.79 42.71 3.95
N PRO A 275 0.49 42.74 3.58
CA PRO A 275 -0.09 43.84 2.78
C PRO A 275 0.01 45.23 3.41
N LEU A 276 0.39 45.31 4.69
CA LEU A 276 0.77 46.57 5.36
C LEU A 276 1.73 47.42 4.52
N TYR A 277 2.73 46.80 3.90
CA TYR A 277 3.74 47.54 3.12
C TYR A 277 3.20 48.06 1.78
N ASP A 278 2.26 47.34 1.16
CA ASP A 278 1.54 47.85 -0.01
C ASP A 278 0.59 48.99 0.36
N PHE A 279 -0.04 48.93 1.53
CA PHE A 279 -0.86 50.02 2.04
C PHE A 279 -0.01 51.28 2.29
N LEU A 280 1.13 51.14 2.99
CA LEU A 280 2.06 52.26 3.23
C LEU A 280 2.69 52.78 1.93
N GLY A 281 2.96 51.91 0.97
CA GLY A 281 3.54 52.24 -0.33
C GLY A 281 2.53 52.66 -1.40
N ASN A 282 1.23 52.74 -1.07
CA ASN A 282 0.12 53.05 -1.96
C ASN A 282 0.07 52.18 -3.23
N THR A 283 0.35 50.88 -3.08
CA THR A 283 0.34 49.86 -4.15
C THR A 283 -0.66 48.73 -3.86
N LEU A 284 -1.55 48.90 -2.89
CA LEU A 284 -2.57 47.93 -2.50
C LEU A 284 -3.72 47.85 -3.52
N ASN A 285 -4.01 46.64 -4.03
CA ASN A 285 -5.17 46.39 -4.88
C ASN A 285 -6.43 46.07 -4.05
N THR A 286 -7.40 46.98 -4.06
CA THR A 286 -8.65 46.83 -3.32
C THR A 286 -9.54 45.71 -3.85
N ASP A 287 -9.38 45.30 -5.11
CA ASP A 287 -10.19 44.25 -5.73
C ASP A 287 -9.92 42.86 -5.14
N SER A 288 -8.77 42.68 -4.47
CA SER A 288 -8.42 41.46 -3.74
C SER A 288 -9.53 41.02 -2.77
N TRP A 289 -10.16 41.97 -2.08
CA TRP A 289 -11.21 41.68 -1.12
C TRP A 289 -12.57 41.40 -1.77
N ASN A 290 -12.85 42.08 -2.87
CA ASN A 290 -14.06 41.86 -3.66
C ASN A 290 -14.05 40.46 -4.29
N LEU A 291 -12.92 40.07 -4.88
CA LEU A 291 -12.73 38.76 -5.48
C LEU A 291 -12.77 37.64 -4.42
N GLN A 292 -12.16 37.84 -3.25
CA GLN A 292 -12.25 36.87 -2.15
C GLN A 292 -13.68 36.68 -1.66
N LYS A 293 -14.47 37.76 -1.59
CA LYS A 293 -15.90 37.71 -1.23
C LYS A 293 -16.68 36.92 -2.29
N GLU A 294 -16.43 37.19 -3.57
CA GLU A 294 -17.05 36.46 -4.68
C GLU A 294 -16.74 34.97 -4.59
N ILE A 295 -15.46 34.58 -4.47
CA ILE A 295 -15.05 33.17 -4.35
C ILE A 295 -15.69 32.50 -3.13
N SER A 296 -15.76 33.20 -1.99
CA SER A 296 -16.41 32.67 -0.79
C SER A 296 -17.91 32.45 -0.95
N SER A 297 -18.56 33.17 -1.87
CA SER A 297 -19.99 33.05 -2.17
C SER A 297 -20.33 32.02 -3.25
N ARG A 298 -19.33 31.43 -3.93
CA ARG A 298 -19.56 30.43 -4.98
C ARG A 298 -20.11 29.13 -4.39
N THR A 299 -21.40 28.89 -4.57
CA THR A 299 -22.09 27.66 -4.15
C THR A 299 -22.29 26.65 -5.27
N ASN A 300 -22.44 27.13 -6.51
CA ASN A 300 -22.69 26.29 -7.68
C ASN A 300 -21.48 26.24 -8.62
N GLU A 301 -21.00 25.03 -8.91
CA GLU A 301 -19.98 24.82 -9.93
C GLU A 301 -20.58 25.01 -11.32
N ARG A 302 -19.82 25.65 -12.23
CA ARG A 302 -20.12 25.58 -13.67
C ARG A 302 -20.22 24.11 -14.07
N ALA A 303 -21.38 23.72 -14.57
CA ALA A 303 -21.63 22.37 -15.07
C ALA A 303 -20.65 22.06 -16.21
N PRO A 304 -19.97 20.89 -16.19
CA PRO A 304 -19.16 20.47 -17.32
C PRO A 304 -20.06 20.08 -18.49
N ASP A 305 -19.61 20.38 -19.71
CA ASP A 305 -20.31 19.99 -20.93
C ASP A 305 -20.12 18.49 -21.22
N PHE A 306 -18.93 17.97 -20.90
CA PHE A 306 -18.56 16.57 -21.07
C PHE A 306 -17.80 16.01 -19.87
N VAL A 307 -18.11 14.78 -19.52
CA VAL A 307 -17.46 14.02 -18.45
C VAL A 307 -16.90 12.71 -19.00
N PHE A 308 -15.62 12.46 -18.80
CA PHE A 308 -14.96 11.18 -19.05
C PHE A 308 -14.83 10.41 -17.72
N LEU A 309 -15.56 9.31 -17.57
CA LEU A 309 -15.58 8.49 -16.36
C LEU A 309 -14.58 7.34 -16.44
N ALA A 310 -13.41 7.54 -15.85
CA ALA A 310 -12.28 6.62 -15.79
C ALA A 310 -12.27 5.76 -14.52
N HIS A 311 -11.30 4.84 -14.44
CA HIS A 311 -11.00 4.04 -13.25
C HIS A 311 -9.49 3.84 -13.13
N ILE A 312 -9.02 3.38 -11.98
CA ILE A 312 -7.60 3.08 -11.76
C ILE A 312 -7.26 1.79 -12.51
N VAL A 313 -6.26 1.80 -13.39
CA VAL A 313 -5.87 0.61 -14.16
C VAL A 313 -5.21 -0.42 -13.23
N ASP A 314 -4.19 0.01 -12.52
CA ASP A 314 -3.42 -0.77 -11.53
C ASP A 314 -2.88 0.14 -10.40
N ILE A 315 -2.38 -0.46 -9.32
CA ILE A 315 -1.90 0.28 -8.13
C ILE A 315 -0.73 1.21 -8.47
N MET A 316 0.22 0.81 -9.34
CA MET A 316 1.31 1.70 -9.75
C MET A 316 0.78 2.91 -10.52
N SER A 317 -0.18 2.69 -11.42
CA SER A 317 -0.81 3.77 -12.20
C SER A 317 -1.59 4.77 -11.35
N SER A 318 -2.02 4.39 -10.14
CA SER A 318 -2.69 5.31 -9.23
C SER A 318 -1.81 6.49 -8.81
N MET A 319 -0.48 6.31 -8.84
CA MET A 319 0.50 7.36 -8.55
C MET A 319 0.70 8.37 -9.70
N HIS A 320 0.06 8.13 -10.84
CA HIS A 320 0.08 9.02 -12.02
C HIS A 320 -0.97 10.15 -11.94
N THR A 321 -1.65 10.30 -10.80
CA THR A 321 -2.63 11.36 -10.62
C THR A 321 -1.96 12.72 -10.36
N PRO A 322 -2.56 13.84 -10.79
CA PRO A 322 -1.94 15.17 -10.65
C PRO A 322 -1.75 15.61 -9.20
N PHE A 323 -2.66 15.19 -8.31
CA PHE A 323 -2.55 15.49 -6.88
C PHE A 323 -1.47 14.67 -6.17
N LEU A 324 -0.99 13.57 -6.72
CA LEU A 324 0.21 12.89 -6.20
C LEU A 324 1.47 13.52 -6.79
N PHE A 325 1.59 13.53 -8.12
CA PHE A 325 2.75 14.10 -8.79
C PHE A 325 2.34 14.80 -10.09
N ARG A 326 2.08 16.12 -10.03
CA ARG A 326 1.72 16.94 -11.20
C ARG A 326 2.71 16.74 -12.36
N SER A 327 4.01 16.85 -12.10
CA SER A 327 5.05 16.71 -13.13
C SER A 327 5.05 15.31 -13.78
N PHE A 328 4.84 14.24 -13.00
CA PHE A 328 4.77 12.89 -13.56
C PHE A 328 3.45 12.62 -14.28
N SER A 329 2.34 13.19 -13.83
CA SER A 329 1.05 13.12 -14.53
C SER A 329 1.11 13.82 -15.90
N SER A 330 2.02 14.79 -16.07
CA SER A 330 2.21 15.52 -17.34
C SER A 330 2.99 14.76 -18.40
N VAL A 331 3.57 13.60 -18.07
CA VAL A 331 4.30 12.73 -19.00
C VAL A 331 3.61 11.38 -19.10
N PRO A 332 3.78 10.62 -20.19
CA PRO A 332 3.18 9.29 -20.32
C PRO A 332 3.57 8.37 -19.15
N PHE A 333 2.61 7.62 -18.63
CA PHE A 333 2.85 6.68 -17.54
C PHE A 333 3.87 5.62 -17.93
N SER A 334 4.82 5.39 -17.04
CA SER A 334 5.80 4.31 -17.12
C SER A 334 6.19 3.90 -15.70
N THR A 335 6.32 2.59 -15.47
CA THR A 335 6.75 2.05 -14.18
C THR A 335 8.23 2.37 -13.96
N ARG A 336 8.51 3.38 -13.14
CA ARG A 336 9.87 3.80 -12.78
C ARG A 336 10.30 3.15 -11.46
N LEU A 337 11.57 2.78 -11.34
CA LEU A 337 12.10 2.07 -10.15
C LEU A 337 11.87 2.84 -8.84
N PHE A 338 11.99 4.16 -8.84
CA PHE A 338 11.79 4.98 -7.63
C PHE A 338 10.33 5.00 -7.14
N LEU A 339 9.36 4.57 -7.94
CA LEU A 339 7.97 4.47 -7.52
C LEU A 339 7.69 3.18 -6.75
N LEU A 340 8.56 2.16 -6.84
CA LEU A 340 8.36 0.87 -6.18
C LEU A 340 8.28 0.98 -4.65
N PRO A 341 9.13 1.77 -3.96
CA PRO A 341 9.02 1.97 -2.51
C PRO A 341 7.69 2.63 -2.08
N LEU A 342 7.04 3.38 -2.97
CA LEU A 342 5.75 4.03 -2.69
C LEU A 342 4.55 3.10 -2.91
N TRP A 343 4.76 1.91 -3.49
CA TRP A 343 3.68 0.98 -3.81
C TRP A 343 2.87 0.52 -2.58
N PRO A 344 3.47 0.14 -1.43
CA PRO A 344 2.71 -0.25 -0.25
C PRO A 344 1.80 0.88 0.26
N PHE A 345 2.29 2.12 0.21
CA PHE A 345 1.50 3.30 0.58
C PHE A 345 0.35 3.52 -0.40
N ALA A 346 0.61 3.46 -1.71
CA ALA A 346 -0.42 3.57 -2.74
C ALA A 346 -1.48 2.47 -2.60
N PHE A 347 -1.07 1.25 -2.27
CA PHE A 347 -1.98 0.13 -2.01
C PHE A 347 -2.89 0.40 -0.80
N LEU A 348 -2.34 0.88 0.32
CA LEU A 348 -3.11 1.25 1.50
C LEU A 348 -4.10 2.39 1.22
N VAL A 349 -3.72 3.38 0.41
CA VAL A 349 -4.61 4.46 -0.01
C VAL A 349 -5.73 3.93 -0.90
N VAL A 350 -5.45 3.06 -1.87
CA VAL A 350 -6.50 2.46 -2.70
C VAL A 350 -7.44 1.58 -1.87
N LEU A 351 -6.91 0.86 -0.86
CA LEU A 351 -7.71 0.07 0.07
C LEU A 351 -8.61 0.95 0.95
N SER A 352 -8.09 2.08 1.45
CA SER A 352 -8.88 3.02 2.25
C SER A 352 -9.98 3.69 1.42
N MET A 353 -9.68 4.03 0.16
CA MET A 353 -10.67 4.49 -0.80
C MET A 353 -11.74 3.42 -1.07
N TRP A 354 -11.41 2.12 -1.00
CA TRP A 354 -12.42 1.09 -1.18
C TRP A 354 -13.56 1.21 -0.15
N LEU A 355 -13.23 1.49 1.11
CA LEU A 355 -14.19 1.49 2.21
C LEU A 355 -15.24 2.60 2.11
N LYS A 356 -14.86 3.84 1.78
CA LYS A 356 -15.78 5.00 1.71
C LYS A 356 -15.31 6.08 0.72
N SER A 357 -15.37 5.79 -0.58
CA SER A 357 -15.04 6.78 -1.61
C SER A 357 -16.20 7.09 -2.54
N LYS A 358 -16.32 8.37 -2.93
CA LYS A 358 -17.16 8.82 -4.04
C LYS A 358 -16.34 8.96 -5.31
N VAL A 359 -17.01 9.17 -6.44
CA VAL A 359 -16.36 9.52 -7.70
C VAL A 359 -15.65 10.88 -7.58
N LEU A 360 -14.37 10.90 -7.97
CA LEU A 360 -13.47 12.06 -7.79
C LEU A 360 -13.18 12.77 -9.11
N LEU A 361 -13.09 14.09 -9.07
CA LEU A 361 -12.57 14.90 -10.18
C LEU A 361 -11.03 14.91 -10.13
N ILE A 362 -10.38 14.46 -11.21
CA ILE A 362 -8.91 14.39 -11.28
C ILE A 362 -8.26 15.44 -12.18
N SER A 363 -8.95 15.84 -13.26
CA SER A 363 -8.45 16.81 -14.22
C SER A 363 -9.62 17.40 -15.03
N PHE A 364 -9.38 18.54 -15.65
CA PHE A 364 -10.32 19.20 -16.55
C PHE A 364 -9.55 19.99 -17.60
N TYR A 365 -10.20 20.27 -18.72
CA TYR A 365 -9.64 21.09 -19.80
C TYR A 365 -10.79 21.71 -20.61
N ASN A 366 -10.48 22.76 -21.37
CA ASN A 366 -11.44 23.41 -22.25
C ASN A 366 -11.12 23.11 -23.72
N ILE A 367 -12.17 22.92 -24.51
CA ILE A 367 -12.10 22.86 -25.98
C ILE A 367 -13.19 23.77 -26.54
N ARG A 368 -12.79 24.82 -27.27
CA ARG A 368 -13.73 25.80 -27.87
C ARG A 368 -14.76 26.35 -26.87
N GLY A 369 -14.29 26.68 -25.67
CA GLY A 369 -15.12 27.20 -24.57
C GLY A 369 -15.99 26.16 -23.85
N LYS A 370 -16.03 24.90 -24.30
CA LYS A 370 -16.73 23.79 -23.61
C LYS A 370 -15.83 23.16 -22.55
N LEU A 371 -16.37 23.00 -21.34
CA LEU A 371 -15.65 22.46 -20.19
C LEU A 371 -15.73 20.93 -20.16
N ASN A 372 -14.58 20.28 -20.18
CA ASN A 372 -14.44 18.83 -20.14
C ASN A 372 -13.81 18.41 -18.82
N GLN A 373 -14.31 17.33 -18.22
CA GLN A 373 -13.79 16.82 -16.95
C GLN A 373 -13.48 15.33 -17.04
N SER A 374 -12.43 14.90 -16.34
CA SER A 374 -12.15 13.50 -16.10
C SER A 374 -12.49 13.16 -14.66
N TRP A 375 -13.48 12.29 -14.49
CA TRP A 375 -13.91 11.75 -13.22
C TRP A 375 -13.37 10.34 -13.08
N VAL A 376 -13.02 9.92 -11.86
CA VAL A 376 -12.48 8.58 -11.60
C VAL A 376 -13.37 7.86 -10.60
N VAL A 377 -13.78 6.66 -10.98
CA VAL A 377 -14.26 5.65 -10.04
C VAL A 377 -13.01 5.11 -9.33
N PRO A 378 -12.89 5.31 -8.01
CA PRO A 378 -11.70 4.97 -7.22
C PRO A 378 -11.65 3.45 -6.93
N ARG A 379 -11.57 2.67 -8.01
CA ARG A 379 -11.50 1.22 -8.02
C ARG A 379 -10.40 0.80 -9.00
N ALA A 380 -9.48 -0.02 -8.53
CA ALA A 380 -8.43 -0.64 -9.31
C ALA A 380 -9.00 -1.71 -10.24
N GLY A 381 -8.36 -1.92 -11.39
CA GLY A 381 -8.87 -2.80 -12.44
C GLY A 381 -9.16 -4.23 -11.98
N PHE A 382 -8.35 -4.78 -11.06
CA PHE A 382 -8.58 -6.12 -10.52
C PHE A 382 -9.90 -6.23 -9.74
N GLN A 383 -10.37 -5.14 -9.11
CA GLN A 383 -11.60 -5.13 -8.32
C GLN A 383 -12.86 -5.28 -9.19
N TYR A 384 -12.82 -4.86 -10.46
CA TYR A 384 -13.92 -5.04 -11.42
C TYR A 384 -14.19 -6.51 -11.75
N PHE A 385 -13.26 -7.41 -11.44
CA PHE A 385 -13.39 -8.84 -11.67
C PHE A 385 -13.80 -9.61 -10.40
N LEU A 386 -13.98 -8.93 -9.26
CA LEU A 386 -14.45 -9.52 -8.01
C LEU A 386 -16.00 -9.51 -7.99
N PRO A 387 -16.68 -10.68 -7.98
CA PRO A 387 -18.14 -10.73 -8.05
C PRO A 387 -18.84 -9.93 -6.95
N PHE A 388 -18.32 -9.97 -5.72
CA PHE A 388 -18.89 -9.24 -4.59
C PHE A 388 -18.72 -7.71 -4.68
N ALA A 389 -17.78 -7.21 -5.51
CA ALA A 389 -17.55 -5.78 -5.69
C ALA A 389 -18.40 -5.19 -6.83
N ALA A 390 -18.98 -6.04 -7.70
CA ALA A 390 -19.66 -5.62 -8.91
C ALA A 390 -20.83 -4.66 -8.65
N GLU A 391 -21.65 -4.94 -7.63
CA GLU A 391 -22.78 -4.10 -7.25
C GLU A 391 -22.31 -2.72 -6.75
N GLY A 392 -21.34 -2.68 -5.84
CA GLY A 392 -20.78 -1.42 -5.33
C GLY A 392 -20.14 -0.55 -6.44
N ILE A 393 -19.49 -1.17 -7.42
CA ILE A 393 -18.94 -0.47 -8.59
C ILE A 393 -20.08 0.10 -9.45
N ASN A 394 -21.12 -0.69 -9.74
CA ASN A 394 -22.27 -0.22 -10.52
C ASN A 394 -23.00 0.92 -9.82
N ASN A 395 -23.13 0.88 -8.49
CA ASN A 395 -23.72 1.97 -7.72
C ASN A 395 -22.93 3.29 -7.87
N LEU A 396 -21.59 3.23 -7.85
CA LEU A 396 -20.74 4.41 -8.07
C LEU A 396 -20.87 4.96 -9.50
N ILE A 397 -20.95 4.08 -10.51
CA ILE A 397 -21.14 4.49 -11.91
C ILE A 397 -22.53 5.10 -12.09
N GLU A 398 -23.57 4.51 -11.51
CA GLU A 398 -24.94 5.02 -11.53
C GLU A 398 -25.02 6.40 -10.86
N GLU A 399 -24.45 6.56 -9.67
CA GLU A 399 -24.40 7.83 -8.95
C GLU A 399 -23.69 8.91 -9.79
N ALA A 400 -22.61 8.55 -10.50
CA ALA A 400 -21.92 9.47 -11.40
C ALA A 400 -22.80 9.92 -12.57
N ILE A 401 -23.54 9.01 -13.20
CA ILE A 401 -24.47 9.32 -14.30
C ILE A 401 -25.59 10.23 -13.81
N LEU A 402 -26.21 9.90 -12.68
CA LEU A 402 -27.29 10.71 -12.10
C LEU A 402 -26.79 12.08 -11.64
N ARG A 403 -25.57 12.16 -11.09
CA ARG A 403 -24.92 13.43 -10.76
C ARG A 403 -24.68 14.28 -12.02
N ALA A 404 -24.19 13.67 -13.09
CA ALA A 404 -23.96 14.36 -14.36
C ALA A 404 -25.28 14.87 -14.96
N ASP A 405 -26.35 14.07 -14.90
CA ASP A 405 -27.68 14.47 -15.33
C ASP A 405 -28.22 15.68 -14.54
N LYS A 406 -28.11 15.62 -13.20
CA LYS A 406 -28.54 16.70 -12.30
C LYS A 406 -27.76 18.00 -12.53
N LEU A 407 -26.46 17.90 -12.81
CA LEU A 407 -25.62 19.06 -13.12
C LEU A 407 -25.92 19.63 -14.52
N GLY A 408 -26.63 18.92 -15.39
CA GLY A 408 -26.92 19.36 -16.75
C GLY A 408 -25.79 19.07 -17.75
N VAL A 409 -24.94 18.07 -17.45
CA VAL A 409 -23.89 17.59 -18.37
C VAL A 409 -24.54 17.06 -19.64
N LYS A 410 -23.95 17.36 -20.80
CA LYS A 410 -24.50 16.92 -22.09
C LYS A 410 -24.14 15.48 -22.40
N VAL A 411 -22.89 15.10 -22.17
CA VAL A 411 -22.38 13.76 -22.49
C VAL A 411 -21.50 13.23 -21.36
N ILE A 412 -21.76 11.99 -20.93
CA ILE A 412 -20.89 11.24 -20.03
C ILE A 412 -20.36 9.99 -20.73
N SER A 413 -19.04 9.88 -20.84
CA SER A 413 -18.37 8.75 -21.46
C SER A 413 -17.90 7.73 -20.43
N LEU A 414 -18.27 6.46 -20.59
CA LEU A 414 -17.82 5.35 -19.75
C LEU A 414 -16.50 4.77 -20.30
N ALA A 415 -15.40 4.93 -19.56
CA ALA A 415 -14.09 4.45 -19.98
C ALA A 415 -13.81 3.01 -19.57
N ALA A 416 -12.97 2.32 -20.34
CA ALA A 416 -12.40 1.00 -20.04
C ALA A 416 -13.38 0.01 -19.34
N LEU A 417 -13.15 -0.37 -18.09
CA LEU A 417 -13.98 -1.36 -17.38
C LEU A 417 -15.32 -0.81 -16.87
N ASN A 418 -15.53 0.52 -16.84
CA ASN A 418 -16.83 1.11 -16.50
C ASN A 418 -17.92 0.80 -17.54
N LYS A 419 -17.52 0.40 -18.75
CA LYS A 419 -18.40 -0.06 -19.85
C LYS A 419 -18.29 -1.57 -20.11
N ASN A 420 -17.87 -2.35 -19.11
CA ASN A 420 -17.76 -3.80 -19.26
C ASN A 420 -19.16 -4.43 -19.41
N GLU A 421 -19.35 -5.19 -20.49
CA GLU A 421 -20.64 -5.83 -20.82
C GLU A 421 -21.07 -6.86 -19.76
N ALA A 422 -20.12 -7.59 -19.18
CA ALA A 422 -20.42 -8.54 -18.11
C ALA A 422 -20.82 -7.86 -16.79
N LEU A 423 -20.47 -6.58 -16.61
CA LEU A 423 -20.75 -5.82 -15.40
C LEU A 423 -22.09 -5.07 -15.49
N ASN A 424 -22.35 -4.39 -16.61
CA ASN A 424 -23.51 -3.49 -16.76
C ASN A 424 -24.08 -3.44 -18.19
N GLY A 425 -23.81 -4.45 -19.01
CA GLY A 425 -24.28 -4.50 -20.40
C GLY A 425 -23.66 -3.40 -21.29
N GLY A 426 -22.52 -2.83 -20.88
CA GLY A 426 -21.87 -1.75 -21.62
C GLY A 426 -22.64 -0.42 -21.53
N GLY A 427 -23.21 -0.15 -20.36
CA GLY A 427 -23.99 1.03 -20.03
C GLY A 427 -25.52 0.87 -20.22
N THR A 428 -25.99 -0.21 -20.83
CA THR A 428 -27.43 -0.42 -21.07
C THR A 428 -28.22 -0.56 -19.79
N LEU A 429 -27.61 -1.14 -18.74
CA LEU A 429 -28.22 -1.25 -17.42
C LEU A 429 -28.74 0.11 -16.92
N PHE A 430 -27.93 1.15 -17.03
CA PHE A 430 -28.26 2.47 -16.49
C PHE A 430 -29.29 3.21 -17.36
N VAL A 431 -29.17 3.13 -18.68
CA VAL A 431 -30.11 3.77 -19.62
C VAL A 431 -31.49 3.11 -19.53
N ASN A 432 -31.56 1.79 -19.35
CA ASN A 432 -32.82 1.07 -19.18
C ASN A 432 -33.46 1.37 -17.81
N LYS A 433 -32.64 1.50 -16.75
CA LYS A 433 -33.11 1.83 -15.40
C LYS A 433 -33.61 3.27 -15.31
N HIS A 434 -33.01 4.19 -16.07
CA HIS A 434 -33.33 5.63 -16.09
C HIS A 434 -33.65 6.11 -17.51
N PRO A 435 -34.87 5.86 -18.03
CA PRO A 435 -35.21 6.17 -19.43
C PRO A 435 -35.26 7.68 -19.74
N ASN A 436 -35.44 8.53 -18.71
CA ASN A 436 -35.62 9.97 -18.86
C ASN A 436 -34.32 10.79 -18.70
N LEU A 437 -33.14 10.16 -18.86
CA LEU A 437 -31.86 10.86 -18.76
C LEU A 437 -31.73 11.95 -19.84
N LYS A 438 -31.36 13.16 -19.40
CA LYS A 438 -30.99 14.31 -20.25
C LYS A 438 -29.54 14.21 -20.71
N VAL A 439 -28.66 13.66 -19.86
CA VAL A 439 -27.27 13.35 -20.21
C VAL A 439 -27.18 12.15 -21.16
N ARG A 440 -26.30 12.23 -22.16
CA ARG A 440 -26.03 11.10 -23.07
C ARG A 440 -24.91 10.22 -22.53
N VAL A 441 -25.26 9.01 -22.13
CA VAL A 441 -24.33 7.95 -21.77
C VAL A 441 -23.71 7.35 -23.04
N VAL A 442 -22.38 7.37 -23.13
CA VAL A 442 -21.61 7.00 -24.32
C VAL A 442 -20.44 6.10 -23.95
N HIS A 443 -20.14 5.05 -24.71
CA HIS A 443 -18.93 4.24 -24.48
C HIS A 443 -17.76 4.58 -25.43
N GLY A 444 -18.00 5.30 -26.53
CA GLY A 444 -16.98 5.75 -27.50
C GLY A 444 -16.26 4.63 -28.27
N ASN A 445 -16.84 3.43 -28.32
CA ASN A 445 -16.17 2.28 -28.96
C ASN A 445 -16.34 2.32 -30.47
N THR A 446 -17.34 3.06 -30.98
CA THR A 446 -17.54 3.25 -32.42
C THR A 446 -16.33 3.96 -33.03
N LEU A 447 -15.84 5.04 -32.40
CA LEU A 447 -14.60 5.69 -32.83
C LEU A 447 -13.37 4.80 -32.60
N THR A 448 -13.34 4.01 -31.52
CA THR A 448 -12.24 3.06 -31.29
C THR A 448 -12.15 2.03 -32.43
N ALA A 449 -13.29 1.51 -32.89
CA ALA A 449 -13.36 0.62 -34.05
C ALA A 449 -12.88 1.34 -35.32
N ALA A 450 -13.36 2.56 -35.56
CA ALA A 450 -13.00 3.36 -36.72
C ALA A 450 -11.49 3.63 -36.82
N VAL A 451 -10.81 3.94 -35.71
CA VAL A 451 -9.36 4.15 -35.68
C VAL A 451 -8.62 2.89 -36.15
N ILE A 452 -8.95 1.73 -35.56
CA ILE A 452 -8.31 0.45 -35.91
C ILE A 452 -8.56 0.09 -37.38
N LEU A 453 -9.81 0.27 -37.85
CA LEU A 453 -10.21 -0.07 -39.20
C LEU A 453 -9.57 0.83 -40.26
N ASN A 454 -9.30 2.10 -39.95
CA ASN A 454 -8.63 3.04 -40.85
C ASN A 454 -7.10 2.92 -40.81
N GLU A 455 -6.51 2.29 -39.79
CA GLU A 455 -5.09 1.93 -39.79
C GLU A 455 -4.80 0.72 -40.70
N ILE A 456 -5.78 -0.16 -40.93
CA ILE A 456 -5.63 -1.33 -41.81
C ILE A 456 -5.63 -0.87 -43.28
N PRO A 457 -4.55 -1.17 -44.05
CA PRO A 457 -4.49 -0.78 -45.45
C PRO A 457 -5.61 -1.39 -46.29
N ARG A 458 -6.12 -0.64 -47.27
CA ARG A 458 -7.23 -1.07 -48.15
C ARG A 458 -6.93 -2.31 -49.00
N TYR A 459 -5.65 -2.66 -49.21
CA TYR A 459 -5.24 -3.85 -49.97
C TYR A 459 -5.26 -5.16 -49.15
N VAL A 460 -5.52 -5.09 -47.84
CA VAL A 460 -5.55 -6.28 -46.98
C VAL A 460 -6.84 -7.07 -47.23
N ASN A 461 -6.69 -8.28 -47.79
CA ASN A 461 -7.82 -9.14 -48.14
C ASN A 461 -8.11 -10.23 -47.09
N GLU A 462 -7.19 -10.46 -46.14
CA GLU A 462 -7.34 -11.45 -45.07
C GLU A 462 -6.79 -10.93 -43.75
N VAL A 463 -7.51 -11.15 -42.66
CA VAL A 463 -7.17 -10.70 -41.31
C VAL A 463 -7.40 -11.81 -40.30
N PHE A 464 -6.49 -11.96 -39.34
CA PHE A 464 -6.68 -12.82 -38.19
C PHE A 464 -7.08 -12.01 -36.95
N LEU A 465 -8.25 -12.30 -36.40
CA LEU A 465 -8.83 -11.56 -35.26
C LEU A 465 -8.94 -12.45 -34.02
N THR A 466 -8.32 -12.01 -32.92
CA THR A 466 -8.57 -12.57 -31.59
C THR A 466 -9.61 -11.75 -30.84
N GLY A 467 -10.41 -12.40 -30.00
CA GLY A 467 -11.42 -11.68 -29.21
C GLY A 467 -12.64 -11.21 -30.01
N ALA A 468 -12.98 -11.89 -31.12
CA ALA A 468 -14.15 -11.57 -31.96
C ALA A 468 -15.50 -11.61 -31.22
N THR A 469 -15.58 -12.26 -30.06
CA THR A 469 -16.79 -12.25 -29.21
C THR A 469 -16.93 -10.99 -28.36
N SER A 470 -15.87 -10.17 -28.25
CA SER A 470 -15.98 -8.88 -27.58
C SER A 470 -16.81 -7.94 -28.43
N LYS A 471 -17.48 -6.97 -27.79
CA LYS A 471 -18.22 -5.91 -28.47
C LYS A 471 -17.44 -5.24 -29.62
N LEU A 472 -16.17 -4.89 -29.35
CA LEU A 472 -15.31 -4.24 -30.34
C LEU A 472 -14.85 -5.20 -31.44
N GLY A 473 -14.41 -6.41 -31.06
CA GLY A 473 -13.99 -7.44 -32.03
C GLY A 473 -15.13 -7.86 -32.96
N ARG A 474 -16.35 -8.03 -32.43
CA ARG A 474 -17.56 -8.35 -33.20
C ARG A 474 -17.84 -7.28 -34.25
N ALA A 475 -17.79 -6.00 -33.87
CA ALA A 475 -18.03 -4.88 -34.79
C ALA A 475 -16.95 -4.80 -35.88
N ILE A 476 -15.68 -4.96 -35.52
CA ILE A 476 -14.56 -5.00 -36.48
C ILE A 476 -14.73 -6.16 -37.47
N ALA A 477 -15.10 -7.36 -36.99
CA ALA A 477 -15.32 -8.52 -37.84
C ALA A 477 -16.46 -8.28 -38.85
N LEU A 478 -17.60 -7.76 -38.39
CA LEU A 478 -18.76 -7.46 -39.25
C LEU A 478 -18.43 -6.38 -40.27
N TYR A 479 -17.72 -5.33 -39.87
CA TYR A 479 -17.32 -4.23 -40.75
C TYR A 479 -16.35 -4.71 -41.84
N LEU A 480 -15.32 -5.49 -41.48
CA LEU A 480 -14.38 -6.06 -42.44
C LEU A 480 -15.06 -7.04 -43.40
N ALA A 481 -16.00 -7.86 -42.92
CA ALA A 481 -16.78 -8.75 -43.76
C ALA A 481 -17.62 -7.98 -44.81
N ARG A 482 -18.23 -6.85 -44.43
CA ARG A 482 -18.92 -5.95 -45.37
C ARG A 482 -17.98 -5.33 -46.42
N ARG A 483 -16.71 -5.10 -46.06
CA ARG A 483 -15.63 -4.71 -46.99
C ARG A 483 -15.07 -5.89 -47.81
N ARG A 484 -15.68 -7.08 -47.75
CA ARG A 484 -15.24 -8.30 -48.45
C ARG A 484 -13.84 -8.78 -48.05
N VAL A 485 -13.39 -8.43 -46.84
CA VAL A 485 -12.14 -8.91 -46.26
C VAL A 485 -12.41 -10.21 -45.51
N ARG A 486 -11.62 -11.25 -45.77
CA ARG A 486 -11.75 -12.55 -45.11
C ARG A 486 -11.25 -12.46 -43.66
N VAL A 487 -12.13 -12.61 -42.68
CA VAL A 487 -11.80 -12.56 -41.25
C VAL A 487 -11.71 -13.97 -40.69
N LEU A 488 -10.49 -14.40 -40.40
CA LEU A 488 -10.18 -15.62 -39.68
C LEU A 488 -10.25 -15.32 -38.17
N TYR A 489 -11.12 -15.96 -37.40
CA TYR A 489 -11.17 -15.71 -35.96
C TYR A 489 -11.29 -16.97 -35.11
N ILE A 490 -10.65 -16.89 -33.94
CA ILE A 490 -10.53 -18.01 -33.01
C ILE A 490 -11.37 -17.81 -31.75
N PHE A 491 -12.09 -18.87 -31.38
CA PHE A 491 -12.84 -18.95 -30.12
C PHE A 491 -11.98 -19.65 -29.07
N TYR A 492 -11.13 -18.87 -28.40
CA TYR A 492 -10.42 -19.34 -27.20
C TYR A 492 -10.86 -18.50 -26.00
N PHE A 493 -11.52 -19.11 -25.02
CA PHE A 493 -11.91 -18.47 -23.76
C PHE A 493 -10.87 -18.82 -22.69
N LEU A 494 -9.65 -18.31 -22.83
CA LEU A 494 -8.73 -18.23 -21.71
C LEU A 494 -9.03 -16.93 -20.98
N VAL A 495 -9.68 -17.02 -19.82
CA VAL A 495 -9.60 -15.97 -18.81
C VAL A 495 -8.17 -16.06 -18.28
N ILE A 496 -7.24 -15.40 -18.97
CA ILE A 496 -6.01 -14.99 -18.33
C ILE A 496 -6.47 -13.90 -17.36
N PHE A 497 -6.80 -14.29 -16.14
CA PHE A 497 -6.65 -13.36 -15.01
C PHE A 497 -5.28 -12.71 -15.18
N PRO A 498 -5.09 -11.41 -14.91
CA PRO A 498 -3.76 -10.84 -14.78
C PRO A 498 -3.10 -11.43 -13.52
N VAL A 499 -2.75 -12.72 -13.60
CA VAL A 499 -2.00 -13.51 -12.64
C VAL A 499 -0.55 -13.03 -12.59
N ILE A 500 -0.13 -12.17 -13.54
CA ILE A 500 1.23 -11.60 -13.57
C ILE A 500 1.48 -10.67 -12.35
N SER A 501 0.45 -10.14 -11.71
CA SER A 501 0.61 -9.39 -10.44
C SER A 501 0.38 -10.23 -9.17
N LEU A 502 -0.22 -11.41 -9.27
CA LEU A 502 -0.46 -12.30 -8.11
C LEU A 502 0.55 -13.45 -7.98
N ASN A 503 1.20 -13.87 -9.07
CA ASN A 503 2.18 -14.97 -9.02
C ASN A 503 3.49 -14.60 -8.32
N PHE A 504 3.69 -13.34 -7.93
CA PHE A 504 4.81 -12.96 -7.06
C PHE A 504 4.50 -13.14 -5.56
N PHE A 505 3.26 -13.46 -5.16
CA PHE A 505 2.86 -13.50 -3.74
C PHE A 505 2.06 -14.71 -3.25
N TYR A 506 1.75 -15.71 -4.10
CA TYR A 506 1.22 -17.00 -3.62
C TYR A 506 2.17 -18.14 -3.98
N GLN A 507 3.22 -18.28 -3.18
CA GLN A 507 3.93 -19.54 -3.04
C GLN A 507 3.33 -20.22 -1.81
N GLU A 508 2.32 -21.08 -2.00
CA GLU A 508 1.97 -22.03 -0.94
C GLU A 508 3.22 -22.90 -0.66
N PRO A 509 3.58 -23.16 0.61
CA PRO A 509 4.78 -23.92 0.92
C PRO A 509 4.64 -25.34 0.36
N THR A 510 5.46 -25.65 -0.64
CA THR A 510 5.50 -26.98 -1.26
C THR A 510 5.96 -28.01 -0.22
N ILE A 511 5.09 -28.98 0.11
CA ILE A 511 5.41 -30.16 0.92
C ILE A 511 6.24 -31.11 0.05
N VAL A 512 7.56 -30.93 0.00
CA VAL A 512 8.47 -31.74 -0.84
C VAL A 512 9.17 -32.81 -0.01
N PHE A 513 9.10 -34.07 -0.44
CA PHE A 513 9.90 -35.17 0.09
C PHE A 513 11.24 -35.29 -0.64
N ASP A 514 12.33 -35.17 0.10
CA ASP A 514 13.70 -35.26 -0.41
C ASP A 514 14.38 -36.61 -0.14
N GLY A 515 13.73 -37.50 0.62
CA GLY A 515 14.22 -38.83 0.98
C GLY A 515 14.42 -39.02 2.48
N GLU A 516 14.36 -37.94 3.27
CA GLU A 516 14.50 -37.98 4.72
C GLU A 516 13.15 -37.82 5.44
N ASN A 517 13.05 -38.36 6.67
CA ASN A 517 11.87 -38.23 7.54
C ASN A 517 10.53 -38.62 6.86
N TYR A 518 10.55 -39.69 6.08
CA TYR A 518 9.38 -40.22 5.36
C TYR A 518 8.11 -40.29 6.24
N GLN A 519 8.25 -40.74 7.49
CA GLN A 519 7.13 -40.84 8.44
C GLN A 519 6.43 -39.49 8.69
N LEU A 520 7.19 -38.39 8.75
CA LEU A 520 6.63 -37.05 8.95
C LEU A 520 6.03 -36.48 7.66
N TRP A 521 6.66 -36.74 6.52
CA TRP A 521 6.14 -36.31 5.21
C TRP A 521 4.85 -37.04 4.86
N ALA A 522 4.79 -38.36 5.07
CA ALA A 522 3.64 -39.21 4.75
C ALA A 522 2.37 -38.69 5.46
N VAL A 523 2.46 -38.44 6.77
CA VAL A 523 1.34 -37.88 7.55
C VAL A 523 0.88 -36.52 7.00
N ARG A 524 1.80 -35.64 6.61
CA ARG A 524 1.45 -34.32 6.06
C ARG A 524 0.82 -34.40 4.67
N MET A 525 1.32 -35.29 3.81
CA MET A 525 0.83 -35.46 2.45
C MET A 525 -0.53 -36.15 2.41
N GLU A 526 -0.77 -37.10 3.31
CA GLU A 526 -2.07 -37.76 3.51
C GLU A 526 -3.15 -36.74 3.89
N THR A 527 -2.93 -35.96 4.95
CA THR A 527 -3.87 -34.89 5.36
C THR A 527 -4.11 -33.86 4.24
N TYR A 528 -3.09 -33.57 3.43
CA TYR A 528 -3.22 -32.64 2.31
C TYR A 528 -4.09 -33.20 1.16
N LEU A 529 -3.98 -34.50 0.86
CA LEU A 529 -4.79 -35.17 -0.15
C LEU A 529 -6.24 -35.36 0.31
N GLU A 530 -6.47 -35.58 1.60
CA GLU A 530 -7.82 -35.60 2.19
C GLU A 530 -8.53 -34.24 2.05
N ALA A 531 -7.84 -33.14 2.38
CA ALA A 531 -8.38 -31.79 2.27
C ALA A 531 -8.78 -31.39 0.83
N LEU A 532 -8.16 -32.02 -0.18
CA LEU A 532 -8.44 -31.79 -1.60
C LEU A 532 -9.46 -32.77 -2.19
N ASP A 533 -10.03 -33.67 -1.39
CA ASP A 533 -10.95 -34.74 -1.82
C ASP A 533 -10.30 -35.66 -2.88
N LEU A 534 -9.01 -36.00 -2.67
CA LEU A 534 -8.18 -36.81 -3.55
C LEU A 534 -7.75 -38.16 -2.93
N TRP A 535 -7.84 -38.31 -1.61
CA TRP A 535 -7.31 -39.47 -0.87
C TRP A 535 -7.88 -40.83 -1.32
N GLU A 536 -9.19 -40.91 -1.59
CA GLU A 536 -9.86 -42.12 -2.07
C GLU A 536 -9.19 -42.73 -3.33
N ALA A 537 -8.62 -41.89 -4.21
CA ALA A 537 -7.92 -42.35 -5.40
C ALA A 537 -6.50 -42.88 -5.13
N VAL A 538 -5.94 -42.61 -3.95
CA VAL A 538 -4.67 -43.14 -3.46
C VAL A 538 -4.90 -44.43 -2.65
N GLU A 539 -5.99 -44.51 -1.89
CA GLU A 539 -6.29 -45.66 -1.03
C GLU A 539 -6.87 -46.87 -1.80
N GLU A 540 -7.91 -46.67 -2.62
CA GLU A 540 -8.71 -47.79 -3.13
C GLU A 540 -8.31 -48.28 -4.54
N ASP A 541 -7.48 -47.53 -5.29
CA ASP A 541 -7.18 -47.76 -6.73
C ASP A 541 -8.33 -48.39 -7.53
N TYR A 542 -9.51 -47.78 -7.43
CA TYR A 542 -10.72 -48.28 -8.06
C TYR A 542 -10.67 -48.16 -9.59
N ASP A 543 -11.23 -49.15 -10.29
CA ASP A 543 -11.38 -49.08 -11.74
C ASP A 543 -12.54 -48.17 -12.16
N VAL A 544 -12.29 -47.33 -13.16
CA VAL A 544 -13.34 -46.52 -13.78
C VAL A 544 -13.96 -47.36 -14.90
N LEU A 545 -15.06 -48.03 -14.57
CA LEU A 545 -15.80 -48.86 -15.53
C LEU A 545 -16.22 -48.05 -16.78
N PRO A 546 -16.18 -48.65 -17.98
CA PRO A 546 -16.69 -48.02 -19.19
C PRO A 546 -18.15 -47.58 -19.01
N LEU A 547 -18.51 -46.43 -19.57
CA LEU A 547 -19.91 -46.00 -19.58
C LEU A 547 -20.78 -47.01 -20.34
N PRO A 548 -21.98 -47.36 -19.84
CA PRO A 548 -22.92 -48.20 -20.59
C PRO A 548 -23.34 -47.51 -21.89
N ASN A 549 -23.85 -48.27 -22.87
CA ASN A 549 -24.20 -47.77 -24.21
C ASN A 549 -25.21 -46.60 -24.22
N ASN A 550 -25.94 -46.36 -23.12
CA ASN A 550 -26.88 -45.25 -22.98
C ASN A 550 -26.78 -44.62 -21.57
N PRO A 551 -25.72 -43.85 -21.26
CA PRO A 551 -25.45 -43.38 -19.91
C PRO A 551 -26.25 -42.11 -19.60
N THR A 552 -26.80 -42.03 -18.39
CA THR A 552 -27.44 -40.81 -17.88
C THR A 552 -26.41 -39.70 -17.62
N MET A 553 -26.85 -38.43 -17.62
CA MET A 553 -25.97 -37.28 -17.31
C MET A 553 -25.30 -37.39 -15.94
N ALA A 554 -25.96 -38.02 -14.96
CA ALA A 554 -25.40 -38.30 -13.64
C ALA A 554 -24.25 -39.33 -13.72
N GLN A 555 -24.41 -40.39 -14.52
CA GLN A 555 -23.36 -41.39 -14.74
C GLN A 555 -22.15 -40.81 -15.51
N ILE A 556 -22.38 -39.97 -16.53
CA ILE A 556 -21.29 -39.26 -17.24
C ILE A 556 -20.52 -38.33 -16.30
N LYS A 557 -21.24 -37.59 -15.44
CA LYS A 557 -20.64 -36.69 -14.44
C LYS A 557 -19.79 -37.47 -13.44
N SER A 558 -20.35 -38.52 -12.84
CA SER A 558 -19.64 -39.39 -11.88
C SER A 558 -18.40 -40.05 -12.51
N HIS A 559 -18.51 -40.57 -13.72
CA HIS A 559 -17.38 -41.16 -14.46
C HIS A 559 -16.25 -40.13 -14.71
N LYS A 560 -16.61 -38.90 -15.10
CA LYS A 560 -15.63 -37.83 -15.32
C LYS A 560 -14.98 -37.35 -14.02
N GLU A 561 -15.73 -37.28 -12.93
CA GLU A 561 -15.24 -36.92 -11.60
C GLU A 561 -14.23 -37.96 -11.11
N LYS A 562 -14.57 -39.25 -11.15
CA LYS A 562 -13.67 -40.36 -10.82
C LYS A 562 -12.38 -40.33 -11.65
N LYS A 563 -12.46 -40.14 -12.97
CA LYS A 563 -11.28 -40.03 -13.86
C LYS A 563 -10.39 -38.82 -13.54
N THR A 564 -11.01 -37.70 -13.18
CA THR A 564 -10.29 -36.46 -12.83
C THR A 564 -9.61 -36.57 -11.47
N ARG A 565 -10.27 -37.20 -10.48
CA ARG A 565 -9.74 -37.44 -9.13
C ARG A 565 -8.45 -38.28 -9.20
N LYS A 566 -8.45 -39.41 -9.93
CA LYS A 566 -7.23 -40.23 -10.15
C LYS A 566 -6.08 -39.44 -10.78
N SER A 567 -6.37 -38.60 -11.78
CA SER A 567 -5.35 -37.79 -12.46
C SER A 567 -4.76 -36.69 -11.58
N LYS A 568 -5.58 -36.04 -10.76
CA LYS A 568 -5.16 -35.00 -9.82
C LYS A 568 -4.34 -35.57 -8.67
N ALA A 569 -4.78 -36.67 -8.06
CA ALA A 569 -4.05 -37.34 -6.98
C ALA A 569 -2.61 -37.69 -7.42
N LYS A 570 -2.45 -38.25 -8.62
CA LYS A 570 -1.15 -38.54 -9.22
C LYS A 570 -0.28 -37.29 -9.42
N ALA A 571 -0.85 -36.21 -9.96
CA ALA A 571 -0.14 -34.95 -10.16
C ALA A 571 0.31 -34.32 -8.84
N THR A 572 -0.51 -34.41 -7.80
CA THR A 572 -0.19 -33.92 -6.45
C THR A 572 0.98 -34.70 -5.84
N LEU A 573 0.99 -36.04 -5.94
CA LEU A 573 2.12 -36.86 -5.46
C LEU A 573 3.42 -36.55 -6.20
N PHE A 574 3.36 -36.35 -7.53
CA PHE A 574 4.54 -35.93 -8.31
C PHE A 574 5.07 -34.56 -7.93
N ALA A 575 4.20 -33.61 -7.60
CA ALA A 575 4.60 -32.30 -7.10
C ALA A 575 5.15 -32.35 -5.66
N GLY A 576 4.74 -33.36 -4.89
CA GLY A 576 5.12 -33.57 -3.49
C GLY A 576 6.45 -34.29 -3.26
N VAL A 577 7.17 -34.65 -4.32
CA VAL A 577 8.47 -35.34 -4.24
C VAL A 577 9.56 -34.54 -4.95
N SER A 578 10.80 -34.66 -4.47
CA SER A 578 11.98 -34.06 -5.09
C SER A 578 12.24 -34.63 -6.49
N ALA A 579 13.01 -33.90 -7.31
CA ALA A 579 13.32 -34.33 -8.68
C ALA A 579 14.01 -35.71 -8.74
N THR A 580 14.85 -36.02 -7.75
CA THR A 580 15.52 -37.32 -7.60
C THR A 580 14.51 -38.44 -7.36
N ILE A 581 13.55 -38.25 -6.45
CA ILE A 581 12.52 -39.25 -6.17
C ILE A 581 11.50 -39.34 -7.31
N PHE A 582 11.16 -38.21 -7.93
CA PHE A 582 10.30 -38.14 -9.11
C PHE A 582 10.80 -39.06 -10.24
N THR A 583 12.10 -39.05 -10.53
CA THR A 583 12.66 -39.95 -11.57
C THR A 583 12.51 -41.44 -11.26
N ARG A 584 12.34 -41.82 -9.99
CA ARG A 584 12.13 -43.22 -9.57
C ARG A 584 10.66 -43.64 -9.66
N VAL A 585 9.71 -42.71 -9.48
CA VAL A 585 8.27 -42.98 -9.47
C VAL A 585 7.54 -42.62 -10.76
N MET A 586 8.17 -41.88 -11.67
CA MET A 586 7.52 -41.36 -12.89
C MET A 586 6.96 -42.42 -13.84
N THR A 587 7.46 -43.66 -13.77
CA THR A 587 7.02 -44.80 -14.59
C THR A 587 5.77 -45.50 -14.03
N LEU A 588 5.40 -45.22 -12.77
CA LEU A 588 4.25 -45.81 -12.10
C LEU A 588 2.94 -45.24 -12.65
N LYS A 589 1.93 -46.08 -12.83
CA LYS A 589 0.72 -45.79 -13.60
C LYS A 589 -0.38 -45.17 -12.74
N SER A 590 -0.56 -45.61 -11.50
CA SER A 590 -1.60 -45.09 -10.59
C SER A 590 -1.03 -44.26 -9.43
N ALA A 591 -1.89 -43.48 -8.77
CA ALA A 591 -1.51 -42.71 -7.58
C ALA A 591 -1.22 -43.63 -6.39
N LYS A 592 -1.95 -44.76 -6.29
CA LYS A 592 -1.72 -45.82 -5.30
C LYS A 592 -0.35 -46.48 -5.50
N GLU A 593 -0.01 -46.86 -6.72
CA GLU A 593 1.32 -47.45 -7.02
C GLU A 593 2.46 -46.53 -6.58
N ILE A 594 2.32 -45.20 -6.79
CA ILE A 594 3.31 -44.21 -6.35
C ILE A 594 3.41 -44.17 -4.82
N TRP A 595 2.26 -44.13 -4.13
CA TRP A 595 2.22 -44.10 -2.67
C TRP A 595 2.81 -45.37 -2.05
N ASP A 596 2.42 -46.55 -2.57
CA ASP A 596 2.89 -47.85 -2.10
C ASP A 596 4.39 -48.04 -2.36
N TYR A 597 4.91 -47.54 -3.49
CA TYR A 597 6.35 -47.55 -3.76
C TYR A 597 7.11 -46.68 -2.75
N LEU A 598 6.66 -45.45 -2.50
CA LEU A 598 7.30 -44.56 -1.53
C LEU A 598 7.22 -45.16 -0.12
N LYS A 599 6.11 -45.80 0.22
CA LYS A 599 5.92 -46.52 1.48
C LYS A 599 6.87 -47.71 1.59
N GLY A 600 7.00 -48.54 0.56
CA GLY A 600 7.90 -49.70 0.57
C GLY A 600 9.38 -49.30 0.66
N GLU A 601 9.80 -48.32 -0.13
CA GLU A 601 11.20 -47.91 -0.24
C GLU A 601 11.70 -47.16 1.01
N TYR A 602 10.90 -46.26 1.58
CA TYR A 602 11.35 -45.30 2.59
C TYR A 602 10.82 -45.57 4.01
N THR A 603 9.99 -46.60 4.22
CA THR A 603 9.61 -47.06 5.58
C THR A 603 10.74 -47.87 6.25
N GLY A 604 11.74 -48.33 5.47
CA GLY A 604 12.96 -49.01 5.92
C GLY A 604 12.74 -50.46 6.37
N ASP A 605 13.73 -51.32 6.09
CA ASP A 605 13.79 -52.74 6.47
C ASP A 605 13.71 -52.91 8.00
N GLU A 606 13.00 -53.93 8.49
CA GLU A 606 12.83 -54.20 9.92
C GLU A 606 14.18 -54.31 10.64
N ARG A 607 15.20 -54.85 9.97
CA ARG A 607 16.57 -54.91 10.50
C ARG A 607 17.21 -53.54 10.70
N VAL A 608 17.03 -52.61 9.76
CA VAL A 608 17.58 -51.24 9.87
C VAL A 608 16.82 -50.44 10.93
N ARG A 609 15.50 -50.65 11.03
CA ARG A 609 14.67 -50.09 12.10
C ARG A 609 15.12 -50.63 13.46
N GLY A 610 15.34 -51.94 13.56
CA GLY A 610 15.86 -52.61 14.76
C GLY A 610 17.25 -52.12 15.16
N MET A 611 18.15 -51.92 14.20
CA MET A 611 19.50 -51.37 14.46
C MET A 611 19.43 -49.93 14.97
N LYS A 612 18.61 -49.06 14.35
CA LYS A 612 18.41 -47.67 14.80
C LYS A 612 17.78 -47.61 16.19
N VAL A 613 16.84 -48.50 16.48
CA VAL A 613 16.24 -48.65 17.82
C VAL A 613 17.30 -49.10 18.82
N LEU A 614 18.16 -50.06 18.49
CA LEU A 614 19.26 -50.50 19.34
C LEU A 614 20.27 -49.37 19.61
N ASP A 615 20.63 -48.58 18.60
CA ASP A 615 21.53 -47.43 18.75
C ASP A 615 20.91 -46.34 19.65
N LEU A 616 19.63 -46.04 19.47
CA LEU A 616 18.90 -45.08 20.31
C LEU A 616 18.72 -45.60 21.75
N ILE A 617 18.51 -46.91 21.93
CA ILE A 617 18.46 -47.54 23.26
C ILE A 617 19.85 -47.44 23.91
N ARG A 618 20.94 -47.70 23.17
CA ARG A 618 22.31 -47.53 23.67
C ARG A 618 22.59 -46.08 24.04
N GLU A 619 22.14 -45.13 23.21
CA GLU A 619 22.28 -43.69 23.48
C GLU A 619 21.51 -43.29 24.74
N PHE A 620 20.30 -43.80 24.93
CA PHE A 620 19.50 -43.63 26.15
C PHE A 620 20.22 -44.20 27.37
N GLU A 621 20.82 -45.38 27.26
CA GLU A 621 21.53 -46.00 28.39
C GLU A 621 22.84 -45.29 28.75
N LEU A 622 23.47 -44.59 27.82
CA LEU A 622 24.68 -43.80 28.08
C LEU A 622 24.39 -42.40 28.64
N GLN A 623 23.11 -41.98 28.70
CA GLN A 623 22.76 -40.71 29.33
C GLN A 623 22.99 -40.78 30.84
N LYS A 624 23.70 -39.76 31.35
CA LYS A 624 23.83 -39.46 32.78
C LYS A 624 23.62 -37.96 32.98
N MET A 625 23.06 -37.59 34.12
CA MET A 625 22.87 -36.19 34.44
C MET A 625 24.21 -35.53 34.80
N LYS A 626 24.49 -34.36 34.22
CA LYS A 626 25.67 -33.54 34.54
C LYS A 626 25.44 -32.70 35.81
N GLU A 627 26.51 -32.33 36.51
CA GLU A 627 26.40 -31.51 37.73
C GLU A 627 25.82 -30.11 37.50
N SER A 628 26.05 -29.54 36.31
CA SER A 628 25.62 -28.20 35.94
C SER A 628 24.31 -28.14 35.15
N GLU A 629 23.76 -29.28 34.73
CA GLU A 629 22.50 -29.30 33.98
C GLU A 629 21.31 -29.44 34.92
N THR A 630 20.17 -28.87 34.51
CA THR A 630 18.94 -28.93 35.32
C THR A 630 18.19 -30.24 35.12
N VAL A 631 17.37 -30.63 36.09
CA VAL A 631 16.56 -31.87 36.00
C VAL A 631 15.65 -31.83 34.77
N LYS A 632 15.14 -30.65 34.40
CA LYS A 632 14.29 -30.45 33.23
C LYS A 632 15.03 -30.72 31.92
N GLU A 633 16.19 -30.10 31.72
CA GLU A 633 16.99 -30.27 30.51
C GLU A 633 17.43 -31.73 30.31
N TYR A 634 17.77 -32.41 31.41
CA TYR A 634 18.07 -33.83 31.38
C TYR A 634 16.86 -34.67 30.97
N SER A 635 15.68 -34.40 31.54
CA SER A 635 14.45 -35.12 31.21
C SER A 635 13.99 -34.93 29.76
N ASP A 636 14.12 -33.72 29.21
CA ASP A 636 13.75 -33.41 27.83
C ASP A 636 14.68 -34.13 26.83
N ARG A 637 15.96 -34.27 27.18
CA ARG A 637 16.93 -35.04 26.39
C ARG A 637 16.58 -36.53 26.36
N LEU A 638 16.24 -37.11 27.51
CA LEU A 638 15.77 -38.51 27.60
C LEU A 638 14.48 -38.72 26.79
N LEU A 639 13.48 -37.85 26.96
CA LEU A 639 12.21 -37.92 26.23
C LEU A 639 12.39 -37.75 24.72
N GLY A 640 13.34 -36.93 24.28
CA GLY A 640 13.69 -36.78 22.86
C GLY A 640 14.16 -38.09 22.23
N ILE A 641 15.01 -38.85 22.94
CA ILE A 641 15.47 -40.17 22.48
C ILE A 641 14.32 -41.18 22.50
N VAL A 642 13.55 -41.23 23.59
CA VAL A 642 12.40 -42.13 23.75
C VAL A 642 11.33 -41.91 22.69
N ASN A 643 11.01 -40.66 22.36
CA ASN A 643 10.03 -40.34 21.33
C ASN A 643 10.50 -40.77 19.93
N LYS A 644 11.80 -40.69 19.64
CA LYS A 644 12.36 -41.27 18.41
C LYS A 644 12.22 -42.79 18.37
N VAL A 645 12.43 -43.49 19.50
CA VAL A 645 12.21 -44.94 19.60
C VAL A 645 10.73 -45.31 19.40
N ARG A 646 9.81 -44.53 20.00
CA ARG A 646 8.36 -44.72 19.83
C ARG A 646 7.89 -44.47 18.40
N LEU A 647 8.44 -43.45 17.72
CA LEU A 647 8.16 -43.15 16.31
C LEU A 647 8.63 -44.27 15.37
N LEU A 648 9.64 -45.06 15.77
CA LEU A 648 10.07 -46.27 15.07
C LEU A 648 9.20 -47.49 15.42
N GLY A 649 8.06 -47.30 16.10
CA GLY A 649 7.07 -48.34 16.40
C GLY A 649 7.41 -49.24 17.59
N THR A 650 8.47 -48.95 18.34
CA THR A 650 8.86 -49.77 19.50
C THR A 650 8.27 -49.21 20.78
N LYS A 651 7.58 -50.06 21.55
CA LYS A 651 7.01 -49.64 22.85
C LYS A 651 8.12 -49.40 23.87
N PHE A 652 8.25 -48.16 24.33
CA PHE A 652 9.19 -47.77 25.39
C PHE A 652 8.40 -47.25 26.60
N LYS A 653 8.41 -47.99 27.71
CA LYS A 653 7.60 -47.69 28.91
C LYS A 653 8.18 -46.51 29.70
N ASP A 654 7.31 -45.66 30.24
CA ASP A 654 7.72 -44.51 31.06
C ASP A 654 8.42 -44.91 32.37
N SER A 655 8.11 -46.10 32.93
CA SER A 655 8.77 -46.62 34.14
C SER A 655 10.30 -46.73 33.98
N ARG A 656 10.78 -47.08 32.78
CA ARG A 656 12.21 -47.17 32.49
C ARG A 656 12.89 -45.79 32.45
N ILE A 657 12.14 -44.74 32.14
CA ILE A 657 12.63 -43.34 32.18
C ILE A 657 12.75 -42.89 33.64
N VAL A 658 11.76 -43.23 34.47
CA VAL A 658 11.76 -42.97 35.91
C VAL A 658 12.95 -43.64 36.59
N GLU A 659 13.12 -44.95 36.36
CA GLU A 659 14.28 -45.72 36.86
C GLU A 659 15.60 -45.09 36.41
N LYS A 660 15.70 -44.70 35.12
CA LYS A 660 16.90 -44.06 34.59
C LYS A 660 17.23 -42.77 35.34
N ILE A 661 16.24 -41.92 35.60
CA ILE A 661 16.44 -40.66 36.31
C ILE A 661 16.89 -40.93 37.75
N LEU A 662 16.20 -41.81 38.48
CA LEU A 662 16.54 -42.13 39.87
C LEU A 662 17.99 -42.61 40.05
N VAL A 663 18.51 -43.40 39.10
CA VAL A 663 19.87 -43.97 39.19
C VAL A 663 20.97 -43.02 38.66
N THR A 664 20.63 -42.04 37.83
CA THR A 664 21.63 -41.23 37.11
C THR A 664 21.71 -39.76 37.52
N VAL A 665 20.83 -39.33 38.42
CA VAL A 665 20.90 -37.98 39.01
C VAL A 665 22.09 -37.87 39.97
N PRO A 666 22.70 -36.67 40.14
CA PRO A 666 23.86 -36.51 41.00
C PRO A 666 23.54 -36.54 42.50
N GLU A 667 24.57 -36.74 43.34
CA GLU A 667 24.47 -36.94 44.81
C GLU A 667 23.70 -35.81 45.53
N LYS A 668 23.71 -34.61 44.95
CA LYS A 668 22.92 -33.47 45.46
C LYS A 668 21.41 -33.72 45.54
N TYR A 669 20.89 -34.75 44.86
CA TYR A 669 19.49 -35.15 44.94
C TYR A 669 19.24 -36.39 45.81
N GLU A 670 20.26 -36.99 46.42
CA GLU A 670 20.11 -38.22 47.22
C GLU A 670 19.08 -38.07 48.34
N VAL A 671 19.14 -36.96 49.09
CA VAL A 671 18.17 -36.70 50.17
C VAL A 671 16.72 -36.66 49.65
N SER A 672 16.50 -36.19 48.42
CA SER A 672 15.17 -36.20 47.79
C SER A 672 14.75 -37.59 47.33
N ILE A 673 15.69 -38.37 46.82
CA ILE A 673 15.47 -39.76 46.43
C ILE A 673 15.13 -40.57 47.68
N THR A 674 15.95 -40.55 48.73
CA THR A 674 15.69 -41.26 50.00
C THR A 674 14.35 -40.85 50.63
N THR A 675 13.95 -39.57 50.51
CA THR A 675 12.63 -39.12 50.97
C THR A 675 11.50 -39.70 50.11
N LEU A 676 11.68 -39.76 48.78
CA LEU A 676 10.73 -40.39 47.87
C LEU A 676 10.59 -41.90 48.11
N GLU A 677 11.70 -42.59 48.33
CA GLU A 677 11.74 -44.03 48.62
C GLU A 677 11.02 -44.38 49.93
N ASN A 678 11.15 -43.53 50.96
CA ASN A 678 10.51 -43.75 52.26
C ASN A 678 9.03 -43.34 52.31
N THR A 679 8.58 -42.47 51.40
CA THR A 679 7.21 -41.92 51.42
C THR A 679 6.30 -42.50 50.36
N LYS A 680 6.85 -43.12 49.31
CA LYS A 680 6.09 -43.65 48.18
C LYS A 680 6.64 -44.98 47.68
N ASP A 681 5.74 -45.83 47.20
CA ASP A 681 6.09 -47.06 46.48
C ASP A 681 6.70 -46.71 45.10
N LEU A 682 8.01 -46.93 44.97
CA LEU A 682 8.80 -46.61 43.76
C LEU A 682 8.27 -47.27 42.50
N SER A 683 7.57 -48.41 42.62
CA SER A 683 6.99 -49.12 41.48
C SER A 683 5.77 -48.40 40.87
N LYS A 684 5.21 -47.40 41.55
CA LYS A 684 3.99 -46.67 41.14
C LYS A 684 4.20 -45.19 40.85
N ILE A 685 5.44 -44.69 40.96
CA ILE A 685 5.71 -43.27 40.74
C ILE A 685 5.66 -42.91 39.25
N THR A 686 4.91 -41.86 38.92
CA THR A 686 4.82 -41.38 37.54
C THR A 686 5.99 -40.45 37.20
N LEU A 687 6.37 -40.38 35.92
CA LEU A 687 7.46 -39.50 35.46
C LEU A 687 7.21 -38.03 35.83
N ALA A 688 5.97 -37.57 35.73
CA ALA A 688 5.61 -36.21 36.11
C ALA A 688 5.80 -35.95 37.61
N GLU A 689 5.43 -36.90 38.47
CA GLU A 689 5.61 -36.77 39.92
C GLU A 689 7.08 -36.72 40.32
N LEU A 690 7.92 -37.59 39.73
CA LEU A 690 9.35 -37.60 39.98
C LEU A 690 10.00 -36.27 39.57
N LEU A 691 9.72 -35.79 38.36
CA LEU A 691 10.30 -34.55 37.84
C LEU A 691 9.89 -33.33 38.68
N ASN A 692 8.63 -33.24 39.07
CA ASN A 692 8.15 -32.16 39.94
C ASN A 692 8.84 -32.17 41.30
N THR A 693 9.08 -33.36 41.88
CA THR A 693 9.71 -33.49 43.20
C THR A 693 11.17 -33.07 43.16
N LEU A 694 11.93 -33.55 42.17
CA LEU A 694 13.34 -33.21 42.00
C LEU A 694 13.53 -31.72 41.65
N GLN A 695 12.69 -31.16 40.77
CA GLN A 695 12.71 -29.74 40.43
C GLN A 695 12.38 -28.86 41.66
N ALA A 696 11.42 -29.27 42.49
CA ALA A 696 11.08 -28.53 43.71
C ALA A 696 12.20 -28.51 44.76
N GLN A 697 13.06 -29.54 44.80
CA GLN A 697 14.26 -29.55 45.64
C GLN A 697 15.36 -28.65 45.05
N GLU A 698 15.56 -28.72 43.73
CA GLU A 698 16.54 -27.92 42.99
C GLU A 698 16.31 -26.42 43.23
N GLN A 699 15.06 -25.98 43.11
CA GLN A 699 14.64 -24.61 43.39
C GLN A 699 14.93 -24.19 44.84
N ARG A 700 14.68 -25.07 45.82
CA ARG A 700 14.92 -24.79 47.24
C ARG A 700 16.40 -24.68 47.60
N ARG A 701 17.30 -25.42 46.91
CA ARG A 701 18.75 -25.30 47.12
C ARG A 701 19.29 -23.99 46.54
N LEU A 702 18.83 -23.62 45.34
CA LEU A 702 19.22 -22.35 44.70
C LEU A 702 18.85 -21.14 45.58
N MET A 703 17.68 -21.15 46.23
CA MET A 703 17.27 -20.07 47.14
C MET A 703 18.11 -19.93 48.42
N ARG A 704 18.87 -20.95 48.85
CA ARG A 704 19.67 -20.89 50.09
C ARG A 704 21.13 -20.55 49.87
N GLN A 705 21.65 -20.67 48.65
CA GLN A 705 23.06 -20.41 48.36
C GLN A 705 23.39 -18.91 48.20
N ASP A 706 22.38 -18.03 48.11
CA ASP A 706 22.55 -16.58 47.95
C ASP A 706 22.71 -15.79 49.27
N GLY A 707 22.92 -16.47 50.40
CA GLY A 707 22.99 -15.86 51.74
C GLY A 707 24.29 -16.10 52.48
N MET A 708 25.41 -15.46 52.09
CA MET A 708 26.53 -15.20 53.02
C MET A 708 27.49 -14.11 52.49
N VAL A 709 27.94 -13.26 53.42
CA VAL A 709 28.84 -12.07 53.31
C VAL A 709 28.06 -10.73 53.28
N GLU A 710 27.55 -10.29 54.43
CA GLU A 710 28.12 -9.27 55.38
C GLU A 710 27.37 -7.94 55.20
N GLY A 711 26.88 -7.21 56.21
CA GLY A 711 26.98 -7.29 57.65
C GLY A 711 26.51 -5.95 58.23
N ALA A 712 25.38 -5.98 58.95
CA ALA A 712 25.02 -5.20 60.14
C ALA A 712 25.25 -3.65 60.26
N LEU A 713 24.21 -3.02 60.85
CA LEU A 713 24.20 -1.89 61.79
C LEU A 713 24.02 -0.43 61.28
N ALA A 714 22.79 0.05 61.52
CA ALA A 714 22.44 1.08 62.52
C ALA A 714 22.05 2.51 62.06
N ALA A 715 20.87 2.89 62.59
CA ALA A 715 20.55 4.14 63.31
C ALA A 715 20.23 5.45 62.53
N ASN A 716 18.92 5.72 62.52
CA ASN A 716 18.26 6.90 63.12
C ASN A 716 18.53 8.34 62.64
N HIS A 717 17.40 8.96 62.25
CA HIS A 717 16.83 10.24 62.71
C HIS A 717 17.04 11.55 61.91
N LYS A 718 15.86 12.16 61.65
CA LYS A 718 15.51 13.60 61.57
C LYS A 718 15.90 14.32 60.26
N THR A 719 15.10 15.21 59.65
CA THR A 719 13.86 15.91 60.04
C THR A 719 13.17 16.52 58.81
N GLN A 720 11.87 16.73 58.95
CA GLN A 720 10.90 17.38 58.07
C GLN A 720 11.18 18.89 57.80
N SER A 721 10.67 19.47 56.69
CA SER A 721 9.35 20.15 56.69
C SER A 721 9.10 21.16 55.53
N LYS A 722 7.78 21.42 55.35
CA LYS A 722 6.99 22.46 54.63
C LYS A 722 6.34 21.96 53.33
N GLY A 723 5.00 21.88 53.15
CA GLY A 723 3.78 22.50 53.74
C GLY A 723 3.08 23.36 52.65
N ASN A 724 1.75 23.39 52.36
CA ASN A 724 0.51 23.24 53.15
C ASN A 724 -0.77 23.07 52.27
N ASN A 725 -1.84 22.48 52.85
CA ASN A 725 -3.24 23.00 52.81
C ASN A 725 -4.13 22.35 53.91
N VAL A 726 -4.98 23.14 54.59
CA VAL A 726 -5.62 22.89 55.92
C VAL A 726 -7.10 22.45 55.83
N LYS A 727 -7.59 21.60 56.77
CA LYS A 727 -9.01 21.17 56.96
C LYS A 727 -9.66 21.82 58.21
N LYS A 728 -10.98 22.14 58.16
CA LYS A 728 -11.81 22.59 59.31
C LYS A 728 -12.44 21.41 60.08
N ASN A 729 -12.52 21.51 61.42
CA ASN A 729 -13.10 20.51 62.34
C ASN A 729 -14.52 20.89 62.79
N TYR A 730 -15.46 19.92 62.77
CA TYR A 730 -16.82 20.03 63.36
C TYR A 730 -16.91 19.19 64.65
N PRO A 731 -17.76 19.56 65.63
CA PRO A 731 -18.04 18.74 66.81
C PRO A 731 -18.68 17.38 66.42
N PRO A 732 -18.63 16.35 67.29
CA PRO A 732 -19.15 15.03 66.97
C PRO A 732 -20.66 15.07 66.76
N CYS A 733 -21.13 14.50 65.65
CA CYS A 733 -22.53 14.49 65.25
C CYS A 733 -23.38 13.71 66.26
N GLN A 734 -24.47 14.29 66.76
CA GLN A 734 -25.32 13.70 67.80
C GLN A 734 -26.01 12.38 67.38
N HIS A 735 -26.20 12.12 66.08
CA HIS A 735 -26.87 10.90 65.60
C HIS A 735 -25.92 9.73 65.30
N CYS A 736 -24.64 9.99 65.03
CA CYS A 736 -23.68 8.93 64.68
C CYS A 736 -22.35 8.97 65.43
N GLY A 737 -22.14 9.96 66.30
CA GLY A 737 -20.95 10.13 67.14
C GLY A 737 -19.66 10.56 66.40
N LYS A 738 -19.67 10.65 65.05
CA LYS A 738 -18.47 10.93 64.25
C LYS A 738 -18.27 12.43 63.99
N LYS A 739 -17.02 12.89 64.04
CA LYS A 739 -16.61 14.27 63.67
C LYS A 739 -16.39 14.36 62.15
N GLY A 740 -16.50 15.57 61.59
CA GLY A 740 -16.17 15.86 60.19
C GLY A 740 -17.35 16.12 59.25
N HIS A 741 -18.59 16.10 59.74
CA HIS A 741 -19.76 16.60 59.01
C HIS A 741 -20.78 17.20 59.99
N PRO A 742 -21.58 18.20 59.56
CA PRO A 742 -22.65 18.75 60.40
C PRO A 742 -23.83 17.76 60.52
N PRO A 743 -24.59 17.77 61.63
CA PRO A 743 -25.65 16.78 61.91
C PRO A 743 -26.69 16.63 60.79
N PHE A 744 -26.95 17.71 60.04
CA PHE A 744 -27.94 17.69 58.97
C PHE A 744 -27.54 16.89 57.71
N LYS A 745 -26.26 16.55 57.57
CA LYS A 745 -25.75 15.66 56.51
C LYS A 745 -25.44 14.25 57.02
N CYS A 746 -25.87 13.92 58.24
CA CYS A 746 -25.69 12.59 58.79
C CYS A 746 -26.58 11.59 58.04
N TRP A 747 -25.97 10.51 57.55
CA TRP A 747 -26.64 9.36 56.92
C TRP A 747 -27.70 8.72 57.83
N LYS A 748 -27.54 8.83 59.16
CA LYS A 748 -28.38 8.16 60.16
C LYS A 748 -29.26 9.22 60.84
N ARG A 749 -30.43 9.51 60.29
CA ARG A 749 -31.44 10.39 60.90
C ARG A 749 -32.85 9.77 60.79
N PRO A 750 -33.27 8.98 61.78
CA PRO A 750 -34.56 8.27 61.75
C PRO A 750 -35.78 9.20 61.73
N ASP A 751 -35.58 10.46 62.09
CA ASP A 751 -36.56 11.51 62.35
C ASP A 751 -36.87 12.41 61.12
N ALA A 752 -36.13 12.30 60.02
CA ALA A 752 -36.32 13.15 58.84
C ALA A 752 -37.27 12.52 57.79
N LYS A 753 -38.35 13.22 57.40
CA LYS A 753 -39.31 12.77 56.35
C LYS A 753 -38.94 13.30 54.96
N CYS A 754 -38.79 12.41 53.99
CA CYS A 754 -38.42 12.73 52.62
C CYS A 754 -39.59 13.38 51.85
N LYS A 755 -39.39 14.58 51.29
CA LYS A 755 -40.44 15.28 50.51
C LYS A 755 -40.75 14.66 49.12
N ILE A 756 -39.94 13.72 48.64
CA ILE A 756 -40.11 13.10 47.29
C ILE A 756 -40.86 11.78 47.36
N CYS A 757 -40.56 10.93 48.35
CA CYS A 757 -41.25 9.65 48.54
C CYS A 757 -42.15 9.62 49.79
N ASN A 758 -42.21 10.70 50.56
CA ASN A 758 -42.98 10.84 51.80
C ASN A 758 -42.65 9.80 52.91
N GLN A 759 -41.50 9.13 52.87
CA GLN A 759 -41.06 8.19 53.91
C GLN A 759 -40.08 8.82 54.92
N LEU A 760 -40.14 8.38 56.18
CA LEU A 760 -39.25 8.79 57.28
C LEU A 760 -37.88 8.08 57.18
N GLY A 761 -36.82 8.70 57.70
CA GLY A 761 -35.47 8.15 57.80
C GLY A 761 -34.45 8.66 56.78
N HIS A 762 -34.84 9.52 55.81
CA HIS A 762 -33.92 10.17 54.87
C HIS A 762 -34.54 11.45 54.26
N GLU A 763 -33.71 12.32 53.70
CA GLU A 763 -34.15 13.58 53.08
C GLU A 763 -34.19 13.50 51.55
N ALA A 764 -34.95 14.38 50.90
CA ALA A 764 -35.16 14.39 49.44
C ALA A 764 -33.87 14.39 48.59
N VAL A 765 -32.77 14.89 49.15
CA VAL A 765 -31.46 14.96 48.48
C VAL A 765 -30.84 13.57 48.26
N ILE A 766 -31.18 12.60 49.11
CA ILE A 766 -30.64 11.23 49.11
C ILE A 766 -31.73 10.17 48.78
N CYS A 767 -32.89 10.62 48.30
CA CYS A 767 -33.97 9.74 47.88
C CYS A 767 -33.68 9.09 46.53
N LYS A 768 -33.66 7.75 46.50
CA LYS A 768 -33.38 6.95 45.29
C LYS A 768 -34.52 6.94 44.26
N GLY A 769 -35.72 7.45 44.60
CA GLY A 769 -36.90 7.46 43.73
C GLY A 769 -36.95 8.60 42.68
N LYS A 770 -35.88 9.36 42.48
CA LYS A 770 -35.86 10.54 41.57
C LYS A 770 -35.92 10.21 40.07
N TYR A 771 -35.79 8.95 39.68
CA TYR A 771 -35.60 8.55 38.27
C TYR A 771 -36.77 7.77 37.65
N GLN A 772 -37.91 7.64 38.33
CA GLN A 772 -39.04 6.78 37.88
C GLN A 772 -40.24 7.54 37.28
N LYS A 773 -40.05 8.73 36.66
CA LYS A 773 -41.19 9.50 36.12
C LYS A 773 -41.06 10.08 34.70
N HIS A 774 -40.14 9.57 33.87
CA HIS A 774 -40.09 9.95 32.45
C HIS A 774 -39.81 8.73 31.55
N GLU A 775 -40.74 7.78 31.58
CA GLU A 775 -40.98 6.79 30.52
C GLU A 775 -42.49 6.77 30.27
N ALA A 776 -42.94 7.62 29.36
CA ALA A 776 -44.24 7.53 28.69
C ALA A 776 -44.20 8.54 27.53
N ASP A 777 -43.55 8.15 26.44
CA ASP A 777 -44.07 8.30 25.08
C ASP A 777 -42.99 7.99 24.03
N ALA A 778 -43.44 7.31 22.97
CA ALA A 778 -42.72 6.87 21.77
C ALA A 778 -42.00 5.51 21.86
N GLN A 779 -42.83 4.46 21.87
CA GLN A 779 -42.49 3.07 21.54
C GLN A 779 -42.46 2.83 20.01
N VAL A 780 -41.81 1.70 19.64
CA VAL A 780 -41.98 0.81 18.45
C VAL A 780 -41.15 1.20 17.20
N ALA A 781 -40.19 0.43 16.67
CA ALA A 781 -39.72 -0.94 16.91
C ALA A 781 -38.29 -1.19 16.36
N ASN A 782 -37.63 -2.18 16.98
CA ASN A 782 -36.51 -3.04 16.55
C ASN A 782 -35.08 -2.48 16.47
N GLU A 783 -34.35 -2.57 17.59
CA GLU A 783 -32.94 -3.00 17.59
C GLU A 783 -32.69 -3.95 18.77
N GLU A 784 -32.17 -5.14 18.46
CA GLU A 784 -31.75 -6.19 19.39
C GLU A 784 -30.44 -5.82 20.10
N GLU A 785 -30.25 -6.40 21.27
CA GLU A 785 -29.14 -6.29 22.22
C GLU A 785 -27.73 -6.25 21.60
N GLU A 786 -27.07 -5.09 21.61
CA GLU A 786 -25.60 -5.02 21.63
C GLU A 786 -25.09 -4.90 23.07
N ASP A 787 -25.14 -6.02 23.79
CA ASP A 787 -24.30 -6.24 24.97
C ASP A 787 -22.82 -6.17 24.52
N HIS A 788 -22.05 -5.21 25.03
CA HIS A 788 -20.62 -5.06 24.75
C HIS A 788 -19.84 -6.38 25.00
N LEU A 789 -19.56 -7.12 23.94
CA LEU A 789 -18.87 -8.42 23.95
C LEU A 789 -17.35 -8.20 23.82
N PHE A 790 -16.58 -8.71 24.79
CA PHE A 790 -15.10 -8.66 24.77
C PHE A 790 -14.54 -10.04 24.38
N VAL A 791 -13.41 -10.11 23.66
CA VAL A 791 -12.80 -11.40 23.21
C VAL A 791 -11.42 -11.62 23.84
N ALA A 792 -11.12 -12.86 24.26
CA ALA A 792 -9.80 -13.36 24.68
C ALA A 792 -9.49 -14.74 24.08
N THR A 793 -8.25 -14.98 23.61
CA THR A 793 -7.92 -16.14 22.75
C THR A 793 -7.29 -17.33 23.49
N ILE A 794 -6.88 -17.22 24.76
CA ILE A 794 -6.10 -18.29 25.42
C ILE A 794 -6.64 -18.60 26.83
N LEU A 795 -7.01 -19.86 27.07
CA LEU A 795 -7.23 -20.46 28.40
C LEU A 795 -6.18 -21.57 28.62
N SER A 796 -5.33 -21.38 29.62
CA SER A 796 -4.34 -22.36 30.10
C SER A 796 -4.85 -22.92 31.43
N THR A 797 -4.89 -24.23 31.64
CA THR A 797 -5.53 -24.85 32.83
C THR A 797 -4.79 -24.67 34.18
N LYS A 798 -3.85 -23.72 34.29
CA LYS A 798 -3.18 -23.32 35.54
C LYS A 798 -3.06 -21.80 35.65
N LYS A 799 -3.52 -21.26 36.79
CA LYS A 799 -3.38 -19.84 37.16
C LYS A 799 -1.90 -19.44 37.20
N SER A 800 -1.55 -18.42 36.42
CA SER A 800 -0.17 -17.93 36.27
C SER A 800 -0.09 -16.44 36.60
N ASP A 801 0.85 -16.09 37.48
CA ASP A 801 1.07 -14.70 37.90
C ASP A 801 1.77 -13.85 36.81
N PHE A 802 2.29 -14.50 35.76
CA PHE A 802 2.91 -13.83 34.60
C PHE A 802 1.87 -13.12 33.73
N TRP A 803 2.22 -11.90 33.27
CA TRP A 803 1.46 -11.18 32.26
C TRP A 803 1.83 -11.68 30.86
N LEU A 804 0.83 -12.16 30.13
CA LEU A 804 0.97 -12.58 28.74
C LEU A 804 0.62 -11.42 27.81
N ILE A 805 1.54 -11.09 26.89
CA ILE A 805 1.29 -10.12 25.82
C ILE A 805 0.51 -10.84 24.72
N ASP A 806 -0.76 -10.48 24.55
CA ASP A 806 -1.68 -11.16 23.63
C ASP A 806 -2.29 -10.17 22.63
N SER A 807 -2.11 -10.44 21.34
CA SER A 807 -2.73 -9.67 20.25
C SER A 807 -4.18 -10.07 19.99
N GLY A 808 -4.61 -11.24 20.46
CA GLY A 808 -5.98 -11.74 20.30
C GLY A 808 -6.96 -11.25 21.38
N CYS A 809 -6.46 -10.60 22.43
CA CYS A 809 -7.29 -10.05 23.50
C CYS A 809 -7.67 -8.59 23.24
N THR A 810 -8.95 -8.25 23.44
CA THR A 810 -9.51 -6.90 23.22
C THR A 810 -9.24 -5.91 24.35
N ASN A 811 -9.05 -6.39 25.58
CA ASN A 811 -8.76 -5.57 26.76
C ASN A 811 -7.71 -6.23 27.65
N HIS A 812 -7.05 -5.45 28.49
CA HIS A 812 -6.25 -5.95 29.60
C HIS A 812 -7.17 -6.66 30.59
N MET A 813 -6.83 -7.88 30.99
CA MET A 813 -7.66 -8.67 31.90
C MET A 813 -6.78 -9.33 32.95
N THR A 814 -7.27 -9.41 34.18
CA THR A 814 -6.60 -10.14 35.26
C THR A 814 -7.62 -10.87 36.13
N TYR A 815 -7.25 -12.04 36.62
CA TYR A 815 -8.02 -12.76 37.63
C TYR A 815 -7.67 -12.32 39.06
N ASP A 816 -6.61 -11.52 39.25
CA ASP A 816 -6.16 -11.10 40.57
C ASP A 816 -6.71 -9.71 40.92
N ARG A 817 -7.54 -9.69 41.96
CA ARG A 817 -8.16 -8.48 42.49
C ARG A 817 -7.13 -7.56 43.16
N ASN A 818 -6.04 -8.11 43.67
CA ASN A 818 -5.06 -7.43 44.51
C ASN A 818 -4.11 -6.52 43.69
N LEU A 819 -3.99 -6.76 42.38
CA LEU A 819 -3.17 -5.94 41.47
C LEU A 819 -3.75 -4.52 41.23
N PHE A 820 -5.03 -4.30 41.54
CA PHE A 820 -5.71 -3.04 41.30
C PHE A 820 -5.44 -2.00 42.39
N LYS A 821 -4.91 -0.83 42.00
CA LYS A 821 -4.84 0.34 42.88
C LYS A 821 -6.18 1.08 42.97
N GLU A 822 -6.96 1.05 41.89
CA GLU A 822 -8.28 1.69 41.79
C GLU A 822 -9.30 0.67 41.28
N PHE A 823 -10.24 0.28 42.15
CA PHE A 823 -11.39 -0.63 41.97
C PHE A 823 -12.75 0.01 41.65
N THR A 824 -13.33 -0.21 40.47
CA THR A 824 -14.77 -0.02 40.25
C THR A 824 -15.47 -1.34 39.91
N SER A 825 -16.48 -1.72 40.68
CA SER A 825 -17.36 -2.84 40.32
C SER A 825 -18.22 -2.44 39.12
N ILE A 826 -18.08 -3.18 38.02
CA ILE A 826 -18.95 -3.09 36.86
C ILE A 826 -19.76 -4.39 36.89
N GLY A 827 -21.09 -4.33 36.81
CA GLY A 827 -21.95 -5.53 36.92
C GLY A 827 -21.53 -6.65 35.96
N ASN A 828 -22.07 -7.87 36.13
CA ASN A 828 -21.68 -9.08 35.40
C ASN A 828 -21.72 -8.91 33.86
N LYS A 829 -20.63 -8.42 33.25
CA LYS A 829 -20.50 -8.27 31.80
C LYS A 829 -19.88 -9.52 31.19
N LYS A 830 -20.35 -9.93 30.01
CA LYS A 830 -19.88 -11.15 29.35
C LYS A 830 -18.62 -10.90 28.52
N VAL A 831 -17.63 -11.78 28.67
CA VAL A 831 -16.41 -11.87 27.88
C VAL A 831 -16.44 -13.20 27.13
N ARG A 832 -16.37 -13.16 25.80
CA ARG A 832 -16.27 -14.33 24.92
C ARG A 832 -14.84 -14.86 24.91
N ILE A 833 -14.68 -16.16 25.11
CA ILE A 833 -13.38 -16.85 25.09
C ILE A 833 -13.17 -17.61 23.78
N GLY A 834 -11.92 -17.97 23.47
CA GLY A 834 -11.51 -18.52 22.17
C GLY A 834 -12.19 -19.83 21.73
N ASN A 835 -12.83 -20.56 22.66
CA ASN A 835 -13.64 -21.75 22.37
C ASN A 835 -15.12 -21.43 22.03
N GLY A 836 -15.52 -20.16 22.10
CA GLY A 836 -16.89 -19.69 21.82
C GLY A 836 -17.76 -19.47 23.06
N ASP A 837 -17.32 -19.89 24.24
CA ASP A 837 -18.06 -19.74 25.51
C ASP A 837 -17.95 -18.32 26.09
N TYR A 838 -18.69 -18.05 27.18
CA TYR A 838 -18.73 -16.75 27.86
C TYR A 838 -18.37 -16.85 29.35
N ILE A 839 -17.53 -15.92 29.81
CA ILE A 839 -17.15 -15.74 31.23
C ILE A 839 -17.48 -14.31 31.70
N LEU A 840 -17.57 -14.08 33.02
CA LEU A 840 -18.07 -12.82 33.56
C LEU A 840 -16.96 -11.90 34.08
N ALA A 841 -16.89 -10.67 33.56
CA ALA A 841 -16.13 -9.57 34.13
C ALA A 841 -16.93 -8.93 35.28
N LYS A 842 -16.31 -8.87 36.47
CA LYS A 842 -16.95 -8.42 37.72
C LYS A 842 -16.48 -7.03 38.17
N GLY A 843 -15.56 -6.42 37.44
CA GLY A 843 -15.02 -5.11 37.79
C GLY A 843 -13.96 -4.60 36.81
N LYS A 844 -13.59 -3.34 36.95
CA LYS A 844 -12.63 -2.65 36.10
C LYS A 844 -11.81 -1.66 36.92
N GLY A 845 -10.55 -1.45 36.55
CA GLY A 845 -9.68 -0.58 37.33
C GLY A 845 -8.30 -0.34 36.75
N THR A 846 -7.43 0.27 37.55
CA THR A 846 -6.04 0.57 37.18
C THR A 846 -5.06 -0.31 37.95
N VAL A 847 -4.15 -0.98 37.23
CA VAL A 847 -3.05 -1.82 37.77
C VAL A 847 -1.72 -1.09 37.60
N ALA A 848 -0.77 -1.29 38.52
CA ALA A 848 0.59 -0.80 38.36
C ALA A 848 1.55 -1.95 38.07
N ILE A 849 2.33 -1.84 37.01
CA ILE A 849 3.31 -2.83 36.55
C ILE A 849 4.70 -2.20 36.69
N PRO A 850 5.61 -2.78 37.50
CA PRO A 850 7.02 -2.40 37.51
C PRO A 850 7.68 -2.79 36.17
N THR A 851 8.57 -1.92 35.69
CA THR A 851 9.25 -2.08 34.40
C THR A 851 10.68 -1.58 34.49
N ASN A 852 11.53 -1.89 33.51
CA ASN A 852 12.94 -1.45 33.46
C ASN A 852 13.11 0.10 33.40
N SER A 853 12.04 0.82 33.08
CA SER A 853 11.94 2.29 33.07
C SER A 853 11.09 2.86 34.22
N GLY A 854 10.90 2.09 35.30
CA GLY A 854 10.13 2.45 36.50
C GLY A 854 8.69 1.92 36.51
N THR A 855 7.94 2.12 37.60
CA THR A 855 6.55 1.63 37.71
C THR A 855 5.60 2.40 36.79
N LYS A 856 4.95 1.69 35.86
CA LYS A 856 3.95 2.26 34.94
C LYS A 856 2.53 1.87 35.37
N LYS A 857 1.58 2.79 35.23
CA LYS A 857 0.16 2.56 35.54
C LYS A 857 -0.59 2.18 34.26
N ILE A 858 -1.25 1.03 34.26
CA ILE A 858 -2.12 0.57 33.17
C ILE A 858 -3.56 0.70 33.65
N SER A 859 -4.28 1.66 33.07
CA SER A 859 -5.70 1.87 33.34
C SER A 859 -6.59 0.95 32.49
N ASP A 860 -7.87 0.85 32.85
CA ASP A 860 -8.89 0.10 32.11
C ASP A 860 -8.69 -1.42 32.05
N VAL A 861 -8.08 -2.01 33.07
CA VAL A 861 -7.94 -3.47 33.22
C VAL A 861 -9.24 -4.07 33.74
N LEU A 862 -9.74 -5.13 33.12
CA LEU A 862 -10.92 -5.88 33.54
C LEU A 862 -10.55 -6.95 34.57
N TYR A 863 -11.37 -7.08 35.60
CA TYR A 863 -11.28 -8.16 36.58
C TYR A 863 -12.21 -9.29 36.16
N VAL A 864 -11.62 -10.41 35.75
CA VAL A 864 -12.33 -11.58 35.26
C VAL A 864 -11.83 -12.79 36.07
N PRO A 865 -12.53 -13.21 37.13
CA PRO A 865 -11.99 -14.22 38.08
C PRO A 865 -11.73 -15.60 37.46
N ASP A 866 -12.43 -15.86 36.36
CA ASP A 866 -12.52 -17.15 35.68
C ASP A 866 -11.56 -17.25 34.48
N ILE A 867 -10.65 -16.26 34.29
CA ILE A 867 -9.49 -16.42 33.40
C ILE A 867 -8.32 -17.01 34.17
N ASP A 868 -7.47 -17.75 33.47
CA ASP A 868 -6.34 -18.44 34.09
C ASP A 868 -5.00 -17.69 33.95
N GLN A 869 -4.97 -16.56 33.23
CA GLN A 869 -3.75 -15.78 33.07
C GLN A 869 -4.03 -14.29 32.96
N ASN A 870 -3.10 -13.47 33.47
CA ASN A 870 -3.15 -12.03 33.27
C ASN A 870 -2.79 -11.70 31.81
N LEU A 871 -3.66 -10.96 31.13
CA LEU A 871 -3.54 -10.65 29.70
C LEU A 871 -3.28 -9.16 29.50
N LEU A 872 -2.22 -8.86 28.75
CA LEU A 872 -1.90 -7.53 28.26
C LEU A 872 -2.25 -7.43 26.77
N SER A 873 -3.44 -6.88 26.46
CA SER A 873 -3.87 -6.61 25.08
C SER A 873 -2.90 -5.69 24.33
N VAL A 874 -2.35 -6.17 23.21
CA VAL A 874 -1.56 -5.34 22.29
C VAL A 874 -2.41 -4.22 21.69
N GLY A 875 -3.67 -4.50 21.35
CA GLY A 875 -4.60 -3.52 20.79
C GLY A 875 -4.85 -2.35 21.75
N GLN A 876 -5.12 -2.66 23.03
CA GLN A 876 -5.36 -1.62 24.04
C GLN A 876 -4.09 -0.82 24.40
N LEU A 877 -2.89 -1.43 24.32
CA LEU A 877 -1.63 -0.70 24.44
C LEU A 877 -1.46 0.33 23.31
N MET A 878 -1.75 -0.07 22.07
CA MET A 878 -1.65 0.81 20.90
C MET A 878 -2.66 1.96 20.97
N GLU A 879 -3.90 1.70 21.42
CA GLU A 879 -4.91 2.75 21.64
C GLU A 879 -4.45 3.81 22.65
N LYS A 880 -3.64 3.40 23.64
CA LYS A 880 -3.08 4.29 24.67
C LYS A 880 -1.74 4.93 24.26
N GLY A 881 -1.33 4.78 23.01
CA GLY A 881 -0.15 5.43 22.44
C GLY A 881 1.17 4.72 22.72
N PHE A 882 1.16 3.47 23.20
CA PHE A 882 2.36 2.64 23.31
C PHE A 882 2.69 1.99 21.96
N LYS A 883 3.98 1.87 21.64
CA LYS A 883 4.46 1.16 20.46
C LYS A 883 4.96 -0.23 20.87
N VAL A 884 4.52 -1.29 20.19
CA VAL A 884 4.98 -2.66 20.42
C VAL A 884 5.71 -3.17 19.17
N SER A 885 6.94 -3.67 19.29
CA SER A 885 7.69 -4.30 18.19
C SER A 885 8.17 -5.70 18.55
N PHE A 886 8.22 -6.60 17.57
CA PHE A 886 8.66 -7.99 17.74
C PHE A 886 9.83 -8.28 16.80
N GLU A 887 11.05 -8.36 17.35
CA GLU A 887 12.30 -8.50 16.58
C GLU A 887 13.23 -9.47 17.33
N ASP A 888 14.00 -10.29 16.61
CA ASP A 888 15.03 -11.21 17.17
C ASP A 888 14.60 -12.08 18.36
N LYS A 889 13.35 -12.56 18.37
CA LYS A 889 12.71 -13.31 19.47
C LYS A 889 12.52 -12.52 20.77
N TYR A 890 12.42 -11.19 20.67
CA TYR A 890 12.03 -10.30 21.75
C TYR A 890 10.77 -9.51 21.37
N CYS A 891 9.99 -9.12 22.37
CA CYS A 891 8.91 -8.15 22.29
C CYS A 891 9.35 -6.90 23.03
N PHE A 892 9.34 -5.75 22.36
CA PHE A 892 9.70 -4.46 22.91
C PHE A 892 8.45 -3.60 23.01
N ILE A 893 8.18 -3.02 24.18
CA ILE A 893 7.13 -2.03 24.41
C ILE A 893 7.80 -0.70 24.68
N TYR A 894 7.44 0.32 23.90
CA TYR A 894 7.90 1.70 24.04
C TYR A 894 6.75 2.61 24.45
N ASP A 895 7.04 3.67 25.21
CA ASP A 895 6.07 4.72 25.48
C ASP A 895 5.86 5.64 24.28
N ALA A 896 4.93 6.58 24.41
CA ALA A 896 4.65 7.60 23.40
C ALA A 896 5.86 8.51 23.08
N THR A 897 6.92 8.51 23.91
CA THR A 897 8.15 9.27 23.70
C THR A 897 9.25 8.46 23.01
N GLY A 898 9.02 7.16 22.79
CA GLY A 898 9.98 6.25 22.16
C GLY A 898 10.96 5.60 23.13
N LEU A 899 10.79 5.78 24.45
CA LEU A 899 11.62 5.13 25.47
C LEU A 899 11.18 3.67 25.65
N GLU A 900 12.13 2.74 25.66
CA GLU A 900 11.86 1.32 25.93
C GLU A 900 11.36 1.15 27.37
N ILE A 901 10.13 0.68 27.52
CA ILE A 901 9.49 0.39 28.81
C ILE A 901 9.64 -1.07 29.18
N LEU A 902 9.58 -1.98 28.22
CA LEU A 902 9.58 -3.39 28.52
C LEU A 902 10.22 -4.17 27.39
N ARG A 903 11.15 -5.06 27.74
CA ARG A 903 11.79 -5.98 26.82
C ARG A 903 11.54 -7.40 27.28
N VAL A 904 10.65 -8.10 26.57
CA VAL A 904 10.23 -9.45 26.93
C VAL A 904 10.83 -10.45 25.95
N LYS A 905 11.70 -11.32 26.44
CA LYS A 905 12.23 -12.43 25.65
C LYS A 905 11.14 -13.47 25.40
N MET A 906 11.07 -13.99 24.18
CA MET A 906 10.16 -15.09 23.84
C MET A 906 10.48 -16.31 24.71
N ARG A 907 9.51 -16.76 25.51
CA ARG A 907 9.57 -18.00 26.30
C ARG A 907 8.64 -19.02 25.64
N GLY A 908 9.21 -20.01 24.95
CA GLY A 908 8.46 -20.95 24.11
C GLY A 908 7.98 -20.29 22.81
N LYS A 909 6.67 -20.30 22.55
CA LYS A 909 6.03 -19.58 21.42
C LYS A 909 5.30 -18.30 21.85
N ASN A 910 5.46 -17.88 23.12
CA ASN A 910 4.68 -16.80 23.74
C ASN A 910 5.61 -15.72 24.34
N PHE A 911 5.07 -14.52 24.54
CA PHE A 911 5.76 -13.41 25.21
C PHE A 911 5.09 -13.14 26.56
N SER A 912 5.68 -13.68 27.62
CA SER A 912 5.18 -13.52 28.99
C SER A 912 6.26 -12.94 29.89
N PHE A 913 5.91 -12.00 30.76
CA PHE A 913 6.84 -11.36 31.69
C PHE A 913 6.25 -11.31 33.10
N ASP A 914 7.12 -11.29 34.10
CA ASP A 914 6.72 -11.06 35.48
C ASP A 914 7.02 -9.60 35.83
N PRO A 915 5.99 -8.79 36.15
CA PRO A 915 6.19 -7.42 36.60
C PRO A 915 7.06 -7.29 37.86
N THR A 916 7.19 -8.35 38.67
CA THR A 916 7.91 -8.33 39.95
C THR A 916 9.38 -8.76 39.86
N GLU A 917 9.82 -9.39 38.76
CA GLU A 917 11.23 -9.80 38.57
C GLU A 917 12.14 -8.67 38.03
N ASP A 918 11.60 -7.63 37.39
CA ASP A 918 12.40 -6.60 36.67
C ASP A 918 12.88 -5.40 37.53
N GLU A 919 12.57 -5.36 38.84
CA GLU A 919 13.08 -4.31 39.74
C GLU A 919 14.61 -4.42 39.99
N GLU A 920 15.22 -5.61 39.87
CA GLU A 920 16.66 -5.80 40.10
C GLU A 920 17.56 -5.37 38.93
N TRP A 921 17.05 -5.35 37.69
CA TRP A 921 17.86 -5.00 36.51
C TRP A 921 18.20 -3.49 36.47
N SER A 922 17.34 -2.64 37.02
CA SER A 922 17.47 -1.18 36.97
C SER A 922 18.57 -0.63 37.91
N GLN A 923 18.97 -1.37 38.96
CA GLN A 923 20.02 -0.93 39.89
C GLN A 923 21.46 -1.33 39.48
N LYS A 924 21.63 -2.38 38.67
CA LYS A 924 22.97 -2.90 38.31
C LYS A 924 23.71 -2.12 37.20
N ASN A 925 23.00 -1.39 36.35
CA ASN A 925 23.60 -0.67 35.20
C ASN A 925 24.15 0.73 35.53
N LEU A 926 23.95 1.25 36.75
CA LEU A 926 24.50 2.54 37.18
C LEU A 926 25.93 2.44 37.78
N LEU A 927 26.46 1.23 37.97
CA LEU A 927 27.74 1.00 38.68
C LEU A 927 28.86 0.39 37.81
N SER A 928 28.63 0.11 36.52
CA SER A 928 29.64 -0.52 35.64
C SER A 928 30.36 0.45 34.68
N ALA A 929 30.12 1.76 34.78
CA ALA A 929 30.86 2.80 34.07
C ALA A 929 32.08 3.24 34.89
N GLY A 930 33.09 2.39 35.01
CA GLY A 930 34.34 2.72 35.68
C GLY A 930 35.45 1.73 35.35
N ASN A 931 36.37 2.18 34.48
CA ASN A 931 37.69 1.62 34.16
C ASN A 931 37.81 0.78 32.87
N SER A 932 38.42 1.40 31.85
CA SER A 932 39.28 0.75 30.85
C SER A 932 40.73 0.68 31.39
N PRO A 933 41.61 -0.26 30.96
CA PRO A 933 42.30 -0.09 29.66
C PRO A 933 42.79 -1.37 28.92
N THR A 934 43.13 -1.14 27.64
CA THR A 934 44.20 -1.73 26.78
C THR A 934 44.12 -3.14 26.18
N GLU A 935 44.01 -3.13 24.85
CA GLU A 935 44.73 -3.84 23.76
C GLU A 935 45.27 -5.29 23.90
N ASP A 936 45.12 -5.97 22.76
CA ASP A 936 45.78 -7.18 22.25
C ASP A 936 45.38 -8.55 22.83
N ILE A 937 44.51 -9.25 22.09
CA ILE A 937 44.85 -10.50 21.38
C ILE A 937 43.87 -10.67 20.21
N CYS A 938 44.42 -10.52 19.01
CA CYS A 938 43.85 -11.00 17.76
C CYS A 938 44.48 -12.37 17.47
N GLU A 939 43.71 -13.46 17.40
CA GLU A 939 43.68 -14.34 16.22
C GLU A 939 42.82 -15.60 16.40
N ASN A 940 42.09 -15.90 15.32
CA ASN A 940 41.68 -17.23 14.86
C ASN A 940 40.46 -17.93 15.49
N LYS A 941 39.26 -17.48 15.09
CA LYS A 941 38.19 -18.43 14.69
C LYS A 941 37.11 -17.93 13.73
N VAL A 942 37.43 -17.27 12.61
CA VAL A 942 36.52 -17.32 11.41
C VAL A 942 37.33 -17.24 10.11
N ARG A 943 37.82 -18.39 9.63
CA ARG A 943 38.15 -18.59 8.21
C ARG A 943 37.46 -19.87 7.75
N LYS A 944 36.68 -19.74 6.67
CA LYS A 944 35.95 -20.74 5.86
C LYS A 944 34.53 -21.11 6.28
N LYS A 945 33.57 -20.34 5.74
CA LYS A 945 32.67 -20.82 4.66
C LYS A 945 32.11 -19.64 3.87
N LEU A 946 32.83 -19.20 2.84
CA LEU A 946 32.25 -18.57 1.66
C LEU A 946 33.24 -18.69 0.48
N SER A 947 33.06 -19.72 -0.36
CA SER A 947 33.49 -19.71 -1.77
C SER A 947 32.94 -20.94 -2.53
N ILE A 948 31.83 -20.78 -3.24
CA ILE A 948 31.54 -21.39 -4.56
C ILE A 948 30.56 -20.40 -5.22
N PHE A 949 30.96 -19.50 -6.12
CA PHE A 949 31.11 -19.79 -7.54
C PHE A 949 31.93 -18.68 -8.23
N GLN A 950 33.15 -19.01 -8.66
CA GLN A 950 33.81 -18.42 -9.83
C GLN A 950 34.88 -19.39 -10.34
N LYS A 951 34.60 -20.05 -11.48
CA LYS A 951 35.51 -20.47 -12.56
C LYS A 951 34.64 -20.38 -13.81
N MET A 952 35.04 -19.76 -14.91
CA MET A 952 36.30 -19.97 -15.61
C MET A 952 36.90 -18.67 -16.17
N GLN A 953 38.23 -18.65 -16.09
CA GLN A 953 39.18 -17.76 -16.75
C GLN A 953 39.25 -18.01 -18.28
N PHE A 954 39.75 -17.05 -19.08
CA PHE A 954 41.13 -17.06 -19.62
C PHE A 954 41.43 -15.83 -20.53
N TRP A 955 42.44 -15.02 -20.13
CA TRP A 955 43.53 -14.30 -20.87
C TRP A 955 43.22 -13.46 -22.15
N LYS A 956 43.90 -12.35 -22.53
CA LYS A 956 45.06 -11.57 -22.05
C LYS A 956 45.39 -10.49 -23.09
N LYS A 957 45.60 -9.24 -22.67
CA LYS A 957 46.74 -8.34 -23.02
C LYS A 957 46.35 -6.88 -22.74
N VAL A 958 46.94 -6.34 -21.68
CA VAL A 958 47.21 -4.91 -21.55
C VAL A 958 48.67 -4.76 -21.96
N ASP A 959 48.91 -3.97 -22.99
CA ASP A 959 50.23 -3.41 -23.25
C ASP A 959 50.34 -2.05 -22.57
N LYS A 960 51.42 -1.84 -21.84
CA LYS A 960 51.71 -0.61 -21.10
C LYS A 960 52.62 0.24 -21.97
N SER A 961 52.16 1.42 -22.38
CA SER A 961 53.06 2.56 -22.56
C SER A 961 52.28 3.88 -22.57
N GLN A 962 52.75 4.81 -21.73
CA GLN A 962 52.76 6.27 -21.89
C GLN A 962 51.41 6.93 -22.22
N GLY A 963 50.81 7.74 -21.34
CA GLY A 963 51.36 9.03 -20.93
C GLY A 963 50.60 10.14 -21.67
N LYS A 964 49.74 10.88 -20.94
CA LYS A 964 48.95 12.06 -21.34
C LYS A 964 47.92 11.85 -22.46
N MET A 965 46.64 12.14 -22.15
CA MET A 965 45.73 12.61 -23.20
C MET A 965 44.74 13.65 -22.64
N GLN A 966 44.85 14.86 -23.20
CA GLN A 966 43.84 15.91 -23.14
C GLN A 966 42.51 15.37 -23.68
N MET A 967 41.40 15.57 -22.97
CA MET A 967 40.07 15.45 -23.58
C MET A 967 39.70 16.77 -24.25
N LYS A 968 39.90 16.83 -25.57
CA LYS A 968 39.14 17.73 -26.45
C LYS A 968 37.70 17.21 -26.51
N LEU A 969 36.78 18.00 -25.96
CA LEU A 969 35.35 17.89 -26.26
C LEU A 969 35.13 18.20 -27.75
N LYS A 970 34.52 17.26 -28.48
CA LYS A 970 33.89 17.56 -29.77
C LYS A 970 32.38 17.31 -29.62
N ASN A 971 31.66 18.40 -29.80
CA ASN A 971 30.21 18.47 -29.91
C ASN A 971 29.71 17.79 -31.19
N GLU A 972 28.50 17.22 -31.06
CA GLU A 972 27.42 17.13 -32.07
C GLU A 972 27.52 16.14 -33.25
N PRO A 973 26.40 15.82 -33.95
CA PRO A 973 24.96 15.81 -33.58
C PRO A 973 24.21 14.54 -34.08
N THR A 974 22.89 14.53 -33.87
CA THR A 974 21.85 13.71 -34.54
C THR A 974 22.04 13.53 -36.06
N TYR A 975 21.63 12.38 -36.62
CA TYR A 975 20.59 12.20 -37.66
C TYR A 975 20.59 10.77 -38.27
N PHE A 976 19.40 10.39 -38.75
CA PHE A 976 19.02 9.25 -39.60
C PHE A 976 20.05 8.80 -40.66
N ILE A 977 20.07 7.51 -41.01
CA ILE A 977 20.17 6.99 -42.39
C ILE A 977 19.58 5.56 -42.47
N ASN A 978 18.99 5.32 -43.64
CA ASN A 978 18.27 4.16 -44.15
C ASN A 978 19.23 3.17 -44.85
N ASN A 979 18.72 1.95 -45.05
CA ASN A 979 19.01 1.03 -46.16
C ASN A 979 20.30 0.18 -46.24
N HIS A 980 20.01 -1.11 -46.45
CA HIS A 980 20.58 -2.03 -47.45
C HIS A 980 21.92 -2.77 -47.21
N GLU A 981 21.85 -4.03 -47.65
CA GLU A 981 22.94 -4.98 -47.97
C GLU A 981 23.66 -5.71 -46.82
N MET A 982 23.19 -6.93 -46.55
CA MET A 982 24.06 -8.09 -46.73
C MET A 982 23.22 -9.32 -47.06
N GLN A 983 23.35 -9.75 -48.30
CA GLN A 983 22.89 -11.03 -48.83
C GLN A 983 24.09 -11.99 -48.84
N GLN A 984 23.79 -13.27 -48.69
CA GLN A 984 24.53 -14.46 -49.14
C GLN A 984 25.42 -15.25 -48.17
N ASN A 985 25.20 -16.58 -48.30
CA ASN A 985 26.00 -17.75 -47.95
C ASN A 985 25.96 -18.19 -46.48
N THR A 986 25.65 -19.45 -46.12
CA THR A 986 25.69 -20.72 -46.87
C THR A 986 24.91 -21.79 -46.09
N GLU A 987 24.23 -22.70 -46.81
CA GLU A 987 24.21 -24.18 -46.69
C GLU A 987 24.69 -24.85 -45.37
N VAL A 988 24.24 -25.99 -44.85
CA VAL A 988 23.42 -27.13 -45.30
C VAL A 988 23.27 -28.02 -44.05
N ASN A 989 22.09 -28.62 -43.81
CA ASN A 989 21.93 -30.06 -43.56
C ASN A 989 20.53 -30.43 -43.02
N SER A 990 19.87 -31.21 -43.87
CA SER A 990 18.69 -32.02 -43.62
C SER A 990 18.95 -33.14 -42.63
N ILE A 991 17.98 -33.42 -41.76
CA ILE A 991 17.65 -34.81 -41.38
C ILE A 991 16.14 -35.00 -41.47
N HIS A 992 15.78 -35.99 -42.27
CA HIS A 992 14.45 -36.43 -42.64
C HIS A 992 13.99 -37.54 -41.68
N CYS A 993 12.73 -37.55 -41.25
CA CYS A 993 12.03 -38.82 -41.01
C CYS A 993 10.50 -38.68 -41.11
N LYS A 994 9.92 -39.56 -41.93
CA LYS A 994 8.48 -39.81 -42.26
C LYS A 994 7.77 -40.43 -41.04
N SER A 995 6.45 -40.37 -40.83
CA SER A 995 5.31 -40.94 -41.60
C SER A 995 3.97 -40.31 -41.10
N LYS A 996 2.97 -39.96 -41.95
CA LYS A 996 1.83 -40.75 -42.50
C LYS A 996 1.12 -41.67 -41.49
N ASP A 997 -0.21 -41.84 -41.40
CA ASP A 997 -1.44 -41.27 -42.01
C ASP A 997 -2.65 -41.94 -41.29
N GLN A 998 -3.87 -41.42 -41.56
CA GLN A 998 -5.22 -42.05 -41.45
C GLN A 998 -5.92 -42.02 -40.06
N LEU A 999 -7.18 -41.58 -39.89
CA LEU A 999 -8.43 -41.97 -40.60
C LEU A 999 -9.59 -41.02 -40.18
N ALA A 1000 -10.46 -40.69 -41.14
CA ALA A 1000 -11.83 -40.15 -40.97
C ALA A 1000 -12.79 -41.26 -40.48
N ASP A 1001 -14.03 -41.10 -40.02
CA ASP A 1001 -15.24 -40.47 -40.57
C ASP A 1001 -16.39 -40.91 -39.59
N LEU A 1002 -17.45 -40.17 -39.20
CA LEU A 1002 -18.78 -40.13 -39.83
C LEU A 1002 -19.83 -39.40 -38.95
N ARG A 1003 -20.43 -38.34 -39.50
CA ARG A 1003 -21.87 -37.96 -39.61
C ARG A 1003 -22.91 -38.31 -38.51
N THR A 1004 -23.46 -37.31 -37.79
CA THR A 1004 -24.79 -36.61 -37.94
C THR A 1004 -26.10 -37.36 -37.60
N LYS A 1005 -26.93 -36.81 -36.69
CA LYS A 1005 -28.41 -36.64 -36.81
C LYS A 1005 -29.00 -35.82 -35.64
N SER A 1006 -30.17 -35.22 -35.86
CA SER A 1006 -30.74 -34.01 -35.24
C SER A 1006 -32.11 -34.19 -34.54
N LEU A 1007 -32.36 -33.40 -33.47
CA LEU A 1007 -33.64 -32.85 -32.89
C LEU A 1007 -34.68 -33.81 -32.26
N PRO A 1008 -35.62 -33.39 -31.35
CA PRO A 1008 -36.07 -32.03 -30.96
C PRO A 1008 -36.27 -31.74 -29.43
N VAL A 1009 -36.84 -30.56 -29.15
CA VAL A 1009 -37.02 -29.76 -27.90
C VAL A 1009 -38.19 -30.20 -26.99
N LYS A 1010 -38.08 -30.02 -25.65
CA LYS A 1010 -39.15 -29.52 -24.73
C LYS A 1010 -38.56 -29.16 -23.34
N GLY A 1011 -39.03 -28.05 -22.76
CA GLY A 1011 -38.44 -27.41 -21.56
C GLY A 1011 -39.15 -27.73 -20.23
N LEU A 1012 -38.63 -27.15 -19.14
CA LEU A 1012 -39.35 -26.84 -17.90
C LEU A 1012 -38.49 -25.94 -17.00
N GLN A 1013 -39.17 -24.97 -16.38
CA GLN A 1013 -38.69 -23.98 -15.41
C GLN A 1013 -38.40 -24.64 -14.05
N GLY A 1014 -37.51 -24.04 -13.25
CA GLY A 1014 -37.33 -24.39 -11.84
C GLY A 1014 -36.10 -23.73 -11.23
N THR A 1015 -36.32 -23.01 -10.14
CA THR A 1015 -35.42 -22.16 -9.36
C THR A 1015 -34.27 -22.93 -8.69
N ASN A 1016 -33.14 -22.24 -8.40
CA ASN A 1016 -32.55 -22.17 -7.05
C ASN A 1016 -31.10 -21.63 -7.06
N SER A 1017 -30.87 -20.78 -6.06
CA SER A 1017 -29.79 -19.81 -5.83
C SER A 1017 -28.48 -20.39 -5.28
N GLU A 1018 -28.25 -21.70 -5.32
CA GLU A 1018 -26.99 -22.33 -4.89
C GLU A 1018 -26.04 -22.67 -6.06
N PHE A 1019 -26.46 -22.40 -7.30
CA PHE A 1019 -25.68 -22.68 -8.51
C PHE A 1019 -24.60 -21.63 -8.85
N ALA A 1020 -24.48 -20.54 -8.09
CA ALA A 1020 -23.62 -19.40 -8.44
C ALA A 1020 -22.14 -19.60 -8.07
N ALA A 1021 -21.82 -20.24 -6.93
CA ALA A 1021 -20.45 -20.38 -6.45
C ALA A 1021 -19.63 -21.46 -7.20
N SER A 1022 -20.26 -22.56 -7.63
CA SER A 1022 -19.59 -23.61 -8.41
C SER A 1022 -19.47 -23.29 -9.91
N LYS A 1023 -20.14 -22.24 -10.38
CA LYS A 1023 -20.09 -21.74 -11.76
C LYS A 1023 -18.91 -20.78 -12.00
N ALA A 1024 -18.35 -20.19 -10.93
CA ALA A 1024 -17.21 -19.28 -11.02
C ALA A 1024 -15.86 -19.97 -11.29
N ARG A 1025 -15.71 -21.27 -10.99
CA ARG A 1025 -14.50 -22.07 -11.30
C ARG A 1025 -14.62 -22.96 -12.55
N ARG A 1026 -15.79 -23.01 -13.19
CA ARG A 1026 -15.99 -23.65 -14.50
C ARG A 1026 -16.15 -22.59 -15.58
N SER A 1027 -15.04 -21.94 -15.94
CA SER A 1027 -14.92 -21.32 -17.25
C SER A 1027 -15.11 -22.41 -18.31
N MET A 1028 -16.30 -22.42 -18.91
CA MET A 1028 -16.64 -23.26 -20.05
C MET A 1028 -15.58 -23.11 -21.16
N LEU A 1029 -14.79 -24.15 -21.39
CA LEU A 1029 -14.23 -24.42 -22.71
C LEU A 1029 -15.42 -24.71 -23.64
N THR A 1030 -16.01 -23.67 -24.21
CA THR A 1030 -16.98 -23.82 -25.31
C THR A 1030 -16.20 -23.84 -26.62
N GLN A 1031 -16.20 -24.99 -27.31
CA GLN A 1031 -15.84 -25.09 -28.74
C GLN A 1031 -16.95 -24.42 -29.58
N SER A 1032 -17.16 -23.12 -29.38
CA SER A 1032 -18.45 -22.47 -29.64
C SER A 1032 -18.72 -22.21 -31.12
N THR A 1033 -19.04 -23.25 -31.88
CA THR A 1033 -19.67 -23.11 -33.21
C THR A 1033 -20.97 -22.31 -33.09
N GLU A 1034 -21.70 -22.40 -31.98
CA GLU A 1034 -22.90 -21.59 -31.73
C GLU A 1034 -22.63 -20.08 -31.65
N ARG A 1035 -21.59 -19.63 -30.94
CA ARG A 1035 -21.23 -18.21 -30.90
C ARG A 1035 -20.71 -17.72 -32.25
N PHE A 1036 -20.00 -18.58 -33.00
CA PHE A 1036 -19.62 -18.30 -34.38
C PHE A 1036 -20.86 -18.09 -35.25
N MET A 1037 -21.79 -19.04 -35.25
CA MET A 1037 -23.03 -18.96 -36.02
C MET A 1037 -23.85 -17.73 -35.63
N LYS A 1038 -23.88 -17.35 -34.34
CA LYS A 1038 -24.59 -16.13 -33.90
C LYS A 1038 -24.01 -14.87 -34.56
N ILE A 1039 -22.69 -14.68 -34.52
CA ILE A 1039 -22.02 -13.54 -35.17
C ILE A 1039 -22.19 -13.61 -36.69
N GLN A 1040 -22.08 -14.80 -37.28
CA GLN A 1040 -22.23 -14.98 -38.72
C GLN A 1040 -23.63 -14.61 -39.20
N ARG A 1041 -24.69 -14.97 -38.46
CA ARG A 1041 -26.09 -14.63 -38.79
C ARG A 1041 -26.38 -13.13 -38.73
N GLU A 1042 -25.60 -12.35 -37.98
CA GLU A 1042 -25.74 -10.90 -37.92
C GLU A 1042 -25.13 -10.19 -39.13
N ALA A 1043 -24.25 -10.86 -39.87
CA ALA A 1043 -23.73 -10.36 -41.13
C ALA A 1043 -24.78 -10.54 -42.25
N PRO A 1044 -24.88 -9.58 -43.20
CA PRO A 1044 -25.66 -9.75 -44.43
C PRO A 1044 -25.33 -11.07 -45.12
N ALA A 1045 -26.32 -11.71 -45.76
CA ALA A 1045 -26.19 -13.07 -46.31
C ALA A 1045 -25.01 -13.22 -47.29
N ASP A 1046 -24.73 -12.20 -48.10
CA ASP A 1046 -23.62 -12.13 -49.04
C ASP A 1046 -22.24 -11.99 -48.35
N CYS A 1047 -22.23 -11.45 -47.12
CA CYS A 1047 -21.04 -11.21 -46.32
C CYS A 1047 -20.65 -12.40 -45.42
N GLN A 1048 -21.58 -13.32 -45.13
CA GLN A 1048 -21.35 -14.44 -44.20
C GLN A 1048 -20.18 -15.34 -44.58
N LYS A 1049 -19.89 -15.47 -45.88
CA LYS A 1049 -18.78 -16.26 -46.43
C LYS A 1049 -17.38 -15.72 -46.08
N PHE A 1050 -17.28 -14.43 -45.72
CA PHE A 1050 -16.03 -13.80 -45.35
C PHE A 1050 -15.67 -14.01 -43.87
N LEU A 1051 -16.61 -14.51 -43.06
CA LEU A 1051 -16.38 -14.86 -41.67
C LEU A 1051 -15.99 -16.34 -41.58
N VAL A 1052 -14.77 -16.63 -41.10
CA VAL A 1052 -14.22 -17.99 -41.08
C VAL A 1052 -13.77 -18.36 -39.66
N GLN A 1053 -14.35 -19.43 -39.13
CA GLN A 1053 -13.96 -19.96 -37.83
C GLN A 1053 -12.64 -20.71 -37.94
N VAL A 1054 -11.70 -20.38 -37.05
CA VAL A 1054 -10.44 -21.11 -36.87
C VAL A 1054 -10.40 -21.67 -35.45
N THR A 1055 -10.02 -22.93 -35.28
CA THR A 1055 -9.97 -23.58 -33.94
C THR A 1055 -8.58 -23.53 -33.30
N LYS A 1056 -7.52 -23.27 -34.09
CA LYS A 1056 -6.13 -23.23 -33.64
C LYS A 1056 -5.37 -22.07 -34.31
N TYR A 1057 -4.44 -21.45 -33.60
CA TYR A 1057 -3.58 -20.38 -34.15
C TYR A 1057 -2.81 -20.77 -35.42
N GLN A 1058 -2.61 -22.07 -35.66
CA GLN A 1058 -2.03 -22.62 -36.89
C GLN A 1058 -2.79 -22.21 -38.17
N GLY A 1059 -4.11 -21.98 -38.08
CA GLY A 1059 -4.90 -21.52 -39.24
C GLY A 1059 -4.59 -20.09 -39.67
N ALA A 1060 -3.81 -19.34 -38.88
CA ALA A 1060 -3.39 -17.97 -39.18
C ALA A 1060 -1.94 -17.86 -39.72
N LYS A 1061 -1.27 -18.99 -39.97
CA LYS A 1061 0.14 -19.04 -40.38
C LYS A 1061 0.47 -18.24 -41.65
N HIS A 1062 -0.52 -18.00 -42.51
CA HIS A 1062 -0.35 -17.26 -43.76
C HIS A 1062 -0.87 -15.82 -43.70
N CYS A 1063 -1.47 -15.42 -42.58
CA CYS A 1063 -2.06 -14.10 -42.42
C CYS A 1063 -1.04 -13.12 -41.81
N LYS A 1064 -0.69 -12.06 -42.55
CA LYS A 1064 0.25 -11.01 -42.12
C LYS A 1064 -0.41 -9.87 -41.34
N THR A 1065 -1.72 -9.88 -41.20
CA THR A 1065 -2.48 -8.83 -40.51
C THR A 1065 -3.24 -9.43 -39.33
N TRP A 1066 -2.77 -9.13 -38.12
CA TRP A 1066 -3.35 -9.65 -36.89
C TRP A 1066 -4.01 -8.52 -36.12
N ILE A 1067 -5.26 -8.70 -35.71
CA ILE A 1067 -5.97 -7.81 -34.80
C ILE A 1067 -6.13 -8.52 -33.45
N LEU A 1068 -5.49 -7.96 -32.43
CA LEU A 1068 -5.46 -8.51 -31.08
C LEU A 1068 -6.52 -7.85 -30.20
N GLY A 1069 -7.63 -8.55 -30.00
CA GLY A 1069 -8.66 -8.23 -29.01
C GLY A 1069 -8.51 -8.96 -27.68
N LYS A 1070 -7.50 -9.84 -27.58
CA LYS A 1070 -7.11 -10.57 -26.37
C LYS A 1070 -5.60 -10.55 -26.22
N TRP A 1071 -5.15 -10.63 -24.96
CA TRP A 1071 -3.72 -10.64 -24.66
C TRP A 1071 -3.09 -11.93 -25.21
N ALA A 1072 -1.97 -11.79 -25.91
CA ALA A 1072 -1.30 -12.90 -26.60
C ALA A 1072 0.09 -13.16 -26.00
N THR A 1073 0.29 -14.39 -25.55
CA THR A 1073 1.58 -14.88 -25.03
C THR A 1073 2.65 -14.95 -26.12
N PRO A 1074 3.95 -14.95 -25.78
CA PRO A 1074 5.04 -15.17 -26.75
C PRO A 1074 4.83 -16.41 -27.64
N ARG A 1075 4.28 -17.50 -27.07
CA ARG A 1075 3.96 -18.74 -27.80
C ARG A 1075 2.80 -18.57 -28.78
N GLU A 1076 1.83 -17.71 -28.49
CA GLU A 1076 0.73 -17.41 -29.43
C GLU A 1076 1.22 -16.49 -30.55
N GLN A 1077 2.05 -15.49 -30.21
CA GLN A 1077 2.68 -14.60 -31.18
C GLN A 1077 3.61 -15.34 -32.15
N SER A 1078 4.21 -16.47 -31.75
CA SER A 1078 5.12 -17.23 -32.61
C SER A 1078 4.42 -17.91 -33.82
N TRP A 1079 3.10 -18.04 -33.80
CA TRP A 1079 2.32 -18.55 -34.94
C TRP A 1079 2.14 -17.54 -36.06
N ALA A 1080 2.37 -16.25 -35.79
CA ALA A 1080 2.33 -15.23 -36.81
C ALA A 1080 3.51 -15.36 -37.79
N PRO A 1081 3.29 -15.24 -39.11
CA PRO A 1081 4.37 -15.24 -40.09
C PRO A 1081 5.30 -14.03 -39.91
N SER A 1082 6.52 -14.14 -40.41
CA SER A 1082 7.46 -13.02 -40.42
C SER A 1082 6.92 -11.83 -41.22
N GLY A 1083 7.18 -10.60 -40.75
CA GLY A 1083 6.63 -9.36 -41.30
C GLY A 1083 5.17 -9.10 -40.94
N THR A 1084 4.62 -9.80 -39.95
CA THR A 1084 3.24 -9.54 -39.47
C THR A 1084 3.15 -8.19 -38.78
N HIS A 1085 2.04 -7.47 -39.00
CA HIS A 1085 1.64 -6.32 -38.19
C HIS A 1085 0.53 -6.70 -37.21
N PHE A 1086 0.75 -6.44 -35.92
CA PHE A 1086 -0.21 -6.66 -34.85
C PHE A 1086 -0.95 -5.36 -34.51
N TYR A 1087 -2.14 -5.15 -35.06
CA TYR A 1087 -3.08 -4.14 -34.58
C TYR A 1087 -3.65 -4.58 -33.24
N GLN A 1088 -3.80 -3.70 -32.25
CA GLN A 1088 -4.24 -4.11 -30.93
C GLN A 1088 -5.21 -3.12 -30.29
N PHE A 1089 -6.25 -3.67 -29.68
CA PHE A 1089 -7.17 -2.94 -28.81
C PHE A 1089 -7.29 -3.59 -27.42
N VAL A 1090 -6.47 -4.61 -27.15
CA VAL A 1090 -6.30 -5.18 -25.82
C VAL A 1090 -5.55 -4.21 -24.92
N VAL A 1091 -6.03 -4.02 -23.69
CA VAL A 1091 -5.38 -3.19 -22.66
C VAL A 1091 -5.12 -4.07 -21.42
N PRO A 1092 -3.88 -4.14 -20.90
CA PRO A 1092 -2.66 -3.50 -21.44
C PRO A 1092 -2.24 -4.09 -22.80
N PRO A 1093 -1.46 -3.34 -23.61
CA PRO A 1093 -0.96 -3.80 -24.89
C PRO A 1093 -0.10 -5.06 -24.73
N VAL A 1094 -0.01 -5.89 -25.78
CA VAL A 1094 0.84 -7.09 -25.73
C VAL A 1094 2.32 -6.70 -25.73
N ILE A 1095 3.13 -7.50 -25.03
CA ILE A 1095 4.58 -7.30 -25.02
C ILE A 1095 5.12 -7.68 -26.40
N PRO A 1096 5.85 -6.77 -27.08
CA PRO A 1096 6.43 -7.05 -28.39
C PRO A 1096 7.59 -8.03 -28.24
N PHE A 1097 7.34 -9.30 -28.59
CA PHE A 1097 8.34 -10.38 -28.47
C PHE A 1097 9.09 -10.65 -29.79
N ARG A 1098 8.42 -10.50 -30.94
CA ARG A 1098 8.97 -10.80 -32.26
C ARG A 1098 9.56 -9.55 -32.90
N ARG A 1099 10.89 -9.53 -33.11
CA ARG A 1099 11.58 -8.38 -33.75
C ARG A 1099 11.33 -8.27 -35.25
N ASP A 1100 10.99 -9.39 -35.89
CA ASP A 1100 10.64 -9.47 -37.31
C ASP A 1100 9.16 -9.15 -37.59
N CYS A 1101 8.42 -8.74 -36.55
CA CYS A 1101 7.04 -8.28 -36.64
C CYS A 1101 6.93 -6.85 -36.12
N THR A 1102 5.85 -6.17 -36.47
CA THR A 1102 5.56 -4.80 -36.02
C THR A 1102 4.30 -4.78 -35.16
N TYR A 1103 4.25 -3.88 -34.17
CA TYR A 1103 3.16 -3.81 -33.21
C TYR A 1103 2.53 -2.41 -33.25
N GLY A 1104 1.23 -2.36 -33.50
CA GLY A 1104 0.42 -1.16 -33.49
C GLY A 1104 0.29 -0.59 -32.07
N LYS A 1105 0.08 0.72 -31.98
CA LYS A 1105 -0.26 1.36 -30.70
C LYS A 1105 -1.74 1.13 -30.39
N LEU A 1106 -2.14 1.42 -29.15
CA LEU A 1106 -3.57 1.44 -28.81
C LEU A 1106 -4.26 2.56 -29.58
N ALA A 1107 -5.50 2.30 -30.01
CA ALA A 1107 -6.33 3.29 -30.69
C ALA A 1107 -6.45 4.58 -29.86
N ALA A 1108 -5.94 5.66 -30.43
CA ALA A 1108 -5.82 6.95 -29.77
C ALA A 1108 -5.92 8.09 -30.77
N MET A 1109 -6.38 9.25 -30.29
CA MET A 1109 -6.54 10.46 -31.09
C MET A 1109 -5.79 11.62 -30.42
N ARG A 1110 -5.06 12.38 -31.22
CA ARG A 1110 -4.50 13.66 -30.82
C ARG A 1110 -5.63 14.71 -30.81
N LEU A 1111 -5.74 15.40 -29.70
CA LEU A 1111 -6.66 16.52 -29.53
C LEU A 1111 -6.26 17.71 -30.43
N PRO A 1112 -7.22 18.56 -30.81
CA PRO A 1112 -6.94 19.81 -31.51
C PRO A 1112 -5.99 20.75 -30.75
N LYS A 1113 -5.27 21.61 -31.47
CA LYS A 1113 -4.28 22.55 -30.87
C LYS A 1113 -4.92 23.66 -30.02
N ASP A 1114 -6.21 23.94 -30.22
CA ASP A 1114 -7.01 24.94 -29.49
C ASP A 1114 -7.49 24.45 -28.10
N VAL A 1115 -7.04 23.26 -27.65
CA VAL A 1115 -7.30 22.78 -26.29
C VAL A 1115 -6.47 23.56 -25.27
N THR A 1116 -7.12 24.06 -24.23
CA THR A 1116 -6.48 24.82 -23.15
C THR A 1116 -6.70 24.16 -21.80
N GLY A 1117 -5.73 24.34 -20.90
CA GLY A 1117 -5.77 23.82 -19.53
C GLY A 1117 -5.62 22.31 -19.38
N LEU A 1118 -5.19 21.60 -20.43
CA LEU A 1118 -4.81 20.19 -20.35
C LEU A 1118 -3.34 20.07 -19.92
N GLY A 1119 -3.11 19.62 -18.68
CA GLY A 1119 -1.77 19.41 -18.11
C GLY A 1119 -1.43 17.96 -17.79
N THR A 1120 -2.30 17.01 -18.15
CA THR A 1120 -2.22 15.61 -17.72
C THR A 1120 -2.29 14.66 -18.91
N CYS A 1121 -1.38 13.68 -18.97
CA CYS A 1121 -1.42 12.60 -19.94
C CYS A 1121 -2.44 11.52 -19.53
N GLU A 1122 -3.16 10.98 -20.50
CA GLU A 1122 -4.10 9.88 -20.26
C GLU A 1122 -3.34 8.54 -20.23
N TYR A 1123 -3.03 8.04 -19.03
CA TYR A 1123 -2.28 6.79 -18.82
C TYR A 1123 -0.97 6.78 -19.63
N THR A 1124 -0.79 5.84 -20.57
CA THR A 1124 0.41 5.72 -21.40
C THR A 1124 0.41 6.61 -22.65
N MET A 1125 -0.62 7.46 -22.82
CA MET A 1125 -0.73 8.34 -23.98
C MET A 1125 0.22 9.53 -23.90
N GLY A 1126 0.65 10.01 -25.07
CA GLY A 1126 1.43 11.23 -25.23
C GLY A 1126 0.68 12.49 -24.79
N ARG A 1127 1.41 13.60 -24.65
CA ARG A 1127 0.80 14.91 -24.37
C ARG A 1127 -0.17 15.31 -25.48
N GLY A 1128 -1.35 15.79 -25.08
CA GLY A 1128 -2.43 16.15 -26.01
C GLY A 1128 -3.03 14.97 -26.77
N VAL A 1129 -2.81 13.74 -26.30
CA VAL A 1129 -3.37 12.51 -26.88
C VAL A 1129 -4.29 11.86 -25.86
N VAL A 1130 -5.46 11.43 -26.31
CA VAL A 1130 -6.46 10.72 -25.51
C VAL A 1130 -6.78 9.37 -26.16
N HIS A 1131 -7.29 8.41 -25.37
CA HIS A 1131 -7.78 7.16 -25.95
C HIS A 1131 -8.92 7.42 -26.93
N ALA A 1132 -9.04 6.60 -27.98
CA ALA A 1132 -10.09 6.77 -28.98
C ALA A 1132 -11.51 6.73 -28.39
N CYS A 1133 -11.72 6.03 -27.27
CA CYS A 1133 -13.01 6.04 -26.59
C CYS A 1133 -13.33 7.36 -25.86
N HIS A 1134 -12.32 8.05 -25.33
CA HIS A 1134 -12.47 9.41 -24.82
C HIS A 1134 -12.82 10.36 -25.96
N ALA A 1135 -12.05 10.32 -27.05
CA ALA A 1135 -12.31 11.14 -28.24
C ALA A 1135 -13.71 10.88 -28.83
N GLY A 1136 -14.20 9.64 -28.82
CA GLY A 1136 -15.54 9.31 -29.31
C GLY A 1136 -16.64 10.00 -28.51
N GLY A 1137 -16.49 10.09 -27.19
CA GLY A 1137 -17.37 10.86 -26.33
C GLY A 1137 -17.32 12.37 -26.61
N LEU A 1138 -16.14 12.92 -26.90
CA LEU A 1138 -15.99 14.31 -27.31
C LEU A 1138 -16.67 14.60 -28.67
N VAL A 1139 -16.52 13.71 -29.64
CA VAL A 1139 -17.20 13.84 -30.95
C VAL A 1139 -18.71 13.88 -30.75
N HIS A 1140 -19.25 13.02 -29.88
CA HIS A 1140 -20.67 13.03 -29.55
C HIS A 1140 -21.14 14.39 -28.99
N LEU A 1141 -20.35 15.01 -28.11
CA LEU A 1141 -20.61 16.35 -27.58
C LEU A 1141 -20.51 17.43 -28.66
N LEU A 1142 -19.51 17.35 -29.53
CA LEU A 1142 -19.20 18.37 -30.53
C LEU A 1142 -20.20 18.37 -31.69
N GLU A 1143 -20.66 17.20 -32.11
CA GLU A 1143 -21.73 17.03 -33.11
C GLU A 1143 -23.14 17.23 -32.52
N GLY A 1144 -23.28 17.24 -31.18
CA GLY A 1144 -24.58 17.44 -30.53
C GLY A 1144 -25.55 16.27 -30.73
N TRP A 1145 -25.04 15.05 -30.85
CA TRP A 1145 -25.87 13.86 -31.02
C TRP A 1145 -26.75 13.60 -29.79
N THR A 1146 -27.97 13.15 -30.04
CA THR A 1146 -29.03 13.02 -29.03
C THR A 1146 -29.30 11.59 -28.58
N HIS A 1147 -28.61 10.60 -29.15
CA HIS A 1147 -28.79 9.18 -28.83
C HIS A 1147 -27.79 8.72 -27.78
N HIS A 1148 -28.11 7.67 -27.03
CA HIS A 1148 -27.12 6.99 -26.21
C HIS A 1148 -26.23 6.09 -27.08
N GLU A 1149 -24.93 6.03 -26.79
CA GLU A 1149 -24.02 5.04 -27.38
C GLU A 1149 -23.71 4.01 -26.27
N VAL A 1150 -24.59 3.00 -26.10
CA VAL A 1150 -24.53 1.92 -25.10
C VAL A 1150 -24.78 0.57 -25.79
N GLY A 1151 -24.38 -0.55 -25.17
CA GLY A 1151 -24.82 -1.88 -25.66
C GLY A 1151 -24.00 -2.46 -26.82
N ALA A 1152 -24.57 -2.69 -28.00
CA ALA A 1152 -23.80 -3.13 -29.18
C ALA A 1152 -23.24 -1.93 -29.97
N ILE A 1153 -22.18 -2.11 -30.76
CA ILE A 1153 -21.68 -1.06 -31.65
C ILE A 1153 -22.50 -1.07 -32.94
N ASP A 1154 -23.01 0.09 -33.32
CA ASP A 1154 -23.65 0.32 -34.62
C ASP A 1154 -22.57 0.42 -35.71
N VAL A 1155 -22.50 -0.60 -36.56
CA VAL A 1155 -21.48 -0.73 -37.61
C VAL A 1155 -21.65 0.34 -38.69
N ASP A 1156 -22.88 0.80 -38.92
CA ASP A 1156 -23.20 1.79 -39.96
C ASP A 1156 -22.75 3.21 -39.58
N ARG A 1157 -22.54 3.46 -38.28
CA ARG A 1157 -22.03 4.75 -37.77
C ARG A 1157 -20.51 4.86 -37.77
N ILE A 1158 -19.76 3.77 -37.99
CA ILE A 1158 -18.29 3.77 -37.88
C ILE A 1158 -17.66 4.85 -38.77
N ASP A 1159 -18.05 4.93 -40.03
CA ASP A 1159 -17.52 5.93 -40.97
C ASP A 1159 -18.03 7.35 -40.63
N VAL A 1160 -19.29 7.48 -40.18
CA VAL A 1160 -19.86 8.77 -39.75
C VAL A 1160 -19.09 9.35 -38.56
N VAL A 1161 -18.77 8.52 -37.55
CA VAL A 1161 -18.00 8.96 -36.38
C VAL A 1161 -16.56 9.27 -36.73
N TRP A 1162 -15.96 8.54 -37.67
CA TRP A 1162 -14.62 8.83 -38.17
C TRP A 1162 -14.53 10.21 -38.83
N GLU A 1163 -15.41 10.48 -39.80
CA GLU A 1163 -15.43 11.75 -40.53
C GLU A 1163 -15.72 12.92 -39.58
N ALA A 1164 -16.64 12.74 -38.63
CA ALA A 1164 -16.91 13.74 -37.60
C ALA A 1164 -15.69 14.03 -36.71
N ALA A 1165 -14.92 12.99 -36.35
CA ALA A 1165 -13.69 13.18 -35.57
C ALA A 1165 -12.66 14.04 -36.34
N LEU A 1166 -12.43 13.73 -37.61
CA LEU A 1166 -11.51 14.48 -38.48
C LEU A 1166 -11.99 15.92 -38.70
N LYS A 1167 -13.30 16.12 -38.96
CA LYS A 1167 -13.94 17.44 -39.08
C LYS A 1167 -13.69 18.32 -37.86
N HIS A 1168 -13.71 17.74 -36.65
CA HIS A 1168 -13.41 18.47 -35.42
C HIS A 1168 -11.92 18.67 -35.14
N GLY A 1169 -11.03 18.23 -36.04
CA GLY A 1169 -9.59 18.42 -35.94
C GLY A 1169 -8.89 17.37 -35.05
N LEU A 1170 -9.59 16.32 -34.62
CA LEU A 1170 -8.98 15.17 -33.97
C LEU A 1170 -8.15 14.41 -35.00
N LYS A 1171 -6.92 14.07 -34.66
CA LYS A 1171 -6.02 13.36 -35.59
C LYS A 1171 -5.67 11.98 -35.07
N PRO A 1172 -5.84 10.91 -35.85
CA PRO A 1172 -5.37 9.59 -35.47
C PRO A 1172 -3.85 9.58 -35.32
N LEU A 1173 -3.35 8.79 -34.37
CA LEU A 1173 -1.92 8.55 -34.24
C LEU A 1173 -1.50 7.40 -35.15
N TYR A 1174 -1.26 7.70 -36.43
CA TYR A 1174 -0.59 6.73 -37.29
C TYR A 1174 0.82 6.47 -36.76
N ASN A 1175 1.23 5.21 -36.71
CA ASN A 1175 2.65 4.88 -36.68
C ASN A 1175 3.23 5.43 -37.98
N SER A 1176 3.99 6.53 -37.90
CA SER A 1176 4.89 6.94 -38.98
C SER A 1176 5.74 5.71 -39.31
N ARG A 1177 5.55 5.19 -40.52
CA ARG A 1177 6.42 4.13 -41.05
C ARG A 1177 7.86 4.62 -41.10
#